data_AF-A0A1V9Z664-F1
#
_entry.id   AF-A0A1V9Z664-F1
#
_cell.length_a   1.000
_cell.length_b   1.000
_cell.length_c   1.000
_cell.angle_alpha   90.00
_cell.angle_beta   90.00
_cell.angle_gamma   90.00
#
_symmetry.space_group_name_H-M   'P 1'
#
loop_
_entity.id
_entity.type
_entity.pdbx_description
1 polymer ?
#
loop_
_entity_poly.entity_id
_entity_poly.type
_entity_poly.pdbx_seq_one_letter_code
_entity_poly.pdbx_strand_id
1 'polypeptide(L)'
;MPQQSQPARRHSMTSPSKTASSRRSQHRSGSLSPLKALVAPTETQSSVVLCWGWGGNGQLGTNDRESRIKPHVVQSLLDRTTIKQLACGSRFTVAVSIHGAVFAWGKNDYGQLGIGHSLHTQLEPRVVDGLHDVAIARVATRGSHVVAVSEEGGVYTWGRGDDGQLGHNTKASLHVPTRVASLQHVVAVACGRAHSVAVDLKGTLYSWGSGEDGALGIPDAECSLVPLAIPHSASFAAIECGSRHTLALTTDARVFAWGWGLYGQLGLGHTDTVRQPTEIPSFIGKRVEQICCGFRHCFAVVPHGVDGYSPTVDVYGWGWNQYGQLGELEKDGTPDVVLRPVRCAALIDVNLTLLAAGGRHSLCCVAGETFAWGRGGDGELGTGTVATEHRMTAIPMLHQRVMHQVACGWAHSAALYLQDSTEVPTPSGLGAGKWGITSGDWDAFSGMLVQSILQLMIIYQVLPAHCGLPIDVVTTRIIPAAAFTTTMGNCFFAFAGWRLARDEKRDDVTGLPEGVNTVLVFAYGLSIMAPEYQLTQSFEAAWEVGIFAAVWTALLQMALLPFVSFLQRSIPKAALLASVSGIALTFLSMAFAFEIWENPLIALGPLFLFLVCYGAGVKLPLHLPTGLGALLLGTLIAFVLYYTGASTNFVPMTQPYTLALQVPHVDVPLVFRALTSGAGWKYMSIIMPMVLVNVMSAIANFETAAAVGDKYDPISSVLGDSLVTILGACLGNPFPTGVYIGHPIYKAMGARNGYLGMNAVCISLLAVLNATPWIIGTIPISSGVGFLLWIGMVITASSFEKKEQESNHGTAVVLGMVPALSAWGFQLIQNSLTATSPAGVNMTHVVDALAAAGLNPNGMIALSQGYLLTAIVLASTMVHIIERDFIFASLWMLIASILSGTGVIHAFEVDAAGITPAFGIFPTPWSFQFCLVYLGLAALLWVFQLGEEEHKYTLGHAIAWVKARWGKNKQPRRRLYTQESAHGSVLDLTHLLRKVDTMAENAPDGFSTRETTPLLRTMSTSAENAFD
;
A
#
# COMPACT_ATOMS: atom_id res chain seq x y z
N MET A 1 -35.65 -85.79 -6.25
CA MET A 1 -35.82 -85.79 -7.72
C MET A 1 -37.21 -85.26 -8.03
N PRO A 2 -37.46 -84.53 -9.14
CA PRO A 2 -36.55 -84.12 -10.24
C PRO A 2 -36.16 -82.61 -10.13
N GLN A 3 -34.97 -82.14 -10.56
CA GLN A 3 -34.47 -81.91 -11.95
C GLN A 3 -35.31 -80.86 -12.71
N GLN A 4 -34.82 -79.91 -13.51
CA GLN A 4 -33.55 -79.48 -14.11
C GLN A 4 -33.91 -78.10 -14.78
N SER A 5 -33.05 -77.12 -15.08
CA SER A 5 -31.90 -77.19 -15.99
C SER A 5 -31.07 -75.88 -15.94
N GLN A 6 -29.74 -76.07 -15.92
CA GLN A 6 -28.65 -75.16 -16.31
C GLN A 6 -28.45 -75.21 -17.86
N PRO A 7 -27.64 -74.37 -18.56
CA PRO A 7 -26.19 -74.10 -18.31
C PRO A 7 -25.67 -72.67 -18.63
N ALA A 8 -24.75 -72.08 -17.85
CA ALA A 8 -23.28 -72.21 -17.80
C ALA A 8 -22.47 -71.45 -18.88
N ARG A 9 -21.62 -70.49 -18.45
CA ARG A 9 -20.18 -70.45 -18.79
C ARG A 9 -19.36 -69.55 -17.86
N ARG A 10 -18.16 -70.05 -17.56
CA ARG A 10 -17.12 -69.63 -16.60
C ARG A 10 -16.32 -68.41 -17.07
N HIS A 11 -15.75 -67.64 -16.14
CA HIS A 11 -14.30 -67.60 -15.86
C HIS A 11 -14.00 -66.78 -14.58
N SER A 12 -12.78 -66.89 -14.08
CA SER A 12 -12.39 -67.12 -12.69
C SER A 12 -11.72 -65.95 -11.97
N MET A 13 -11.89 -65.95 -10.64
CA MET A 13 -10.94 -65.57 -9.56
C MET A 13 -10.41 -64.14 -9.46
N THR A 14 -10.66 -63.50 -8.31
CA THR A 14 -9.68 -63.36 -7.21
C THR A 14 -10.31 -62.66 -5.99
N SER A 15 -9.87 -63.05 -4.80
CA SER A 15 -10.34 -62.60 -3.47
C SER A 15 -10.01 -61.15 -3.14
N PRO A 16 -10.79 -60.43 -2.30
CA PRO A 16 -10.27 -59.29 -1.58
C PRO A 16 -9.97 -59.65 -0.12
N SER A 17 -8.70 -59.46 0.23
CA SER A 17 -8.14 -59.43 1.56
C SER A 17 -8.65 -58.23 2.37
N LYS A 18 -8.70 -58.42 3.69
CA LYS A 18 -8.96 -57.38 4.70
C LYS A 18 -8.00 -56.20 4.55
N THR A 19 -8.53 -54.98 4.55
CA THR A 19 -7.81 -53.80 5.03
C THR A 19 -8.76 -52.94 5.88
N ALA A 20 -8.48 -52.89 7.18
CA ALA A 20 -9.05 -51.92 8.09
C ALA A 20 -8.38 -50.58 7.81
N SER A 21 -9.13 -49.62 7.24
CA SER A 21 -8.64 -48.26 7.04
C SER A 21 -8.78 -47.47 8.34
N SER A 22 -7.64 -47.03 8.89
CA SER A 22 -7.56 -46.09 10.00
C SER A 22 -8.14 -44.75 9.55
N ARG A 23 -9.30 -44.39 10.11
CA ARG A 23 -9.90 -43.07 9.91
C ARG A 23 -9.06 -42.01 10.62
N ARG A 24 -8.34 -41.21 9.84
CA ARG A 24 -7.58 -40.03 10.27
C ARG A 24 -8.59 -38.94 10.65
N SER A 25 -8.82 -38.68 11.94
CA SER A 25 -9.64 -37.56 12.41
C SER A 25 -8.83 -36.26 12.38
N GLN A 26 -9.20 -35.33 11.50
CA GLN A 26 -8.58 -34.01 11.44
C GLN A 26 -9.25 -33.09 12.49
N HIS A 27 -8.59 -32.83 13.64
CA HIS A 27 -9.13 -32.02 14.74
C HIS A 27 -8.61 -30.57 14.77
N ARG A 28 -9.39 -29.57 14.35
CA ARG A 28 -8.98 -28.14 14.28
C ARG A 28 -8.95 -27.46 15.67
N SER A 29 -8.00 -26.57 15.93
CA SER A 29 -7.98 -25.66 17.09
C SER A 29 -8.71 -24.35 16.77
N GLY A 30 -9.54 -23.84 17.70
CA GLY A 30 -10.12 -22.48 17.61
C GLY A 30 -11.58 -22.34 17.16
N SER A 31 -12.23 -23.42 16.68
CA SER A 31 -13.69 -23.55 16.50
C SER A 31 -13.98 -25.02 16.20
N LEU A 32 -14.94 -25.63 16.90
CA LEU A 32 -15.15 -27.08 16.82
C LEU A 32 -16.59 -27.41 16.45
N SER A 33 -16.77 -28.26 15.43
CA SER A 33 -18.06 -28.74 14.95
C SER A 33 -18.36 -30.15 15.47
N PRO A 34 -19.42 -30.38 16.27
CA PRO A 34 -19.64 -31.68 16.91
C PRO A 34 -20.19 -32.75 15.95
N LEU A 35 -20.79 -32.37 14.82
CA LEU A 35 -21.41 -33.32 13.90
C LEU A 35 -20.90 -33.17 12.46
N LYS A 36 -20.21 -34.21 11.98
CA LYS A 36 -19.54 -34.31 10.67
C LYS A 36 -18.49 -33.21 10.43
N ALA A 37 -17.32 -33.61 9.94
CA ALA A 37 -16.38 -32.63 9.40
C ALA A 37 -17.11 -31.83 8.31
N LEU A 38 -17.34 -30.53 8.54
CA LEU A 38 -17.55 -29.60 7.44
C LEU A 38 -16.41 -29.86 6.46
N VAL A 39 -16.77 -30.25 5.24
CA VAL A 39 -15.84 -30.68 4.20
C VAL A 39 -14.74 -29.62 4.08
N ALA A 40 -13.47 -30.05 4.07
CA ALA A 40 -12.37 -29.11 3.89
C ALA A 40 -12.62 -28.29 2.61
N PRO A 41 -12.41 -26.96 2.64
CA PRO A 41 -12.69 -26.13 1.47
C PRO A 41 -11.95 -26.70 0.27
N THR A 42 -12.67 -27.02 -0.81
CA THR A 42 -12.06 -27.47 -2.06
C THR A 42 -11.56 -26.25 -2.83
N GLU A 43 -10.60 -26.43 -3.76
CA GLU A 43 -10.05 -25.34 -4.58
C GLU A 43 -11.11 -24.55 -5.38
N THR A 44 -12.34 -25.07 -5.49
CA THR A 44 -13.46 -24.48 -6.23
C THR A 44 -14.35 -23.54 -5.40
N GLN A 45 -14.13 -23.42 -4.08
CA GLN A 45 -14.93 -22.59 -3.17
C GLN A 45 -14.16 -21.34 -2.73
N SER A 46 -14.82 -20.17 -2.74
CA SER A 46 -14.26 -18.94 -2.20
C SER A 46 -14.56 -18.83 -0.70
N SER A 47 -13.58 -18.37 0.08
CA SER A 47 -13.75 -18.13 1.51
C SER A 47 -13.96 -16.66 1.80
N VAL A 48 -14.89 -16.33 2.69
CA VAL A 48 -15.08 -14.97 3.20
C VAL A 48 -14.75 -14.93 4.68
N VAL A 49 -13.78 -14.08 5.03
CA VAL A 49 -13.38 -13.81 6.41
C VAL A 49 -14.05 -12.54 6.90
N LEU A 50 -14.69 -12.62 8.06
CA LEU A 50 -15.35 -11.52 8.75
C LEU A 50 -14.63 -11.27 10.08
N CYS A 51 -14.40 -10.01 10.44
CA CYS A 51 -13.85 -9.61 11.73
C CYS A 51 -14.66 -8.45 12.33
N TRP A 52 -14.81 -8.44 13.66
CA TRP A 52 -15.47 -7.38 14.42
C TRP A 52 -14.99 -7.30 15.87
N GLY A 53 -15.37 -6.24 16.58
CA GLY A 53 -14.96 -5.90 17.94
C GLY A 53 -13.96 -4.75 17.99
N TRP A 54 -13.08 -4.76 19.00
CA TRP A 54 -12.04 -3.75 19.16
C TRP A 54 -11.08 -3.77 17.96
N GLY A 55 -10.75 -2.60 17.40
CA GLY A 55 -9.89 -2.47 16.21
C GLY A 55 -8.62 -1.62 16.38
N GLY A 56 -8.37 -1.07 17.57
CA GLY A 56 -7.32 -0.05 17.77
C GLY A 56 -5.87 -0.47 17.43
N ASN A 57 -5.59 -1.77 17.31
CA ASN A 57 -4.29 -2.30 16.88
C ASN A 57 -4.32 -2.94 15.49
N GLY A 58 -5.39 -2.76 14.71
CA GLY A 58 -5.52 -3.29 13.35
C GLY A 58 -5.93 -4.75 13.25
N GLN A 59 -6.28 -5.43 14.34
CA GLN A 59 -6.62 -6.87 14.36
C GLN A 59 -7.88 -7.25 13.57
N LEU A 60 -8.64 -6.26 13.09
CA LEU A 60 -9.79 -6.47 12.21
C LEU A 60 -9.39 -6.57 10.73
N GLY A 61 -8.18 -6.16 10.36
CA GLY A 61 -7.67 -6.34 9.01
C GLY A 61 -8.28 -5.42 7.95
N THR A 62 -8.94 -4.33 8.37
CA THR A 62 -9.69 -3.40 7.51
C THR A 62 -8.88 -2.19 7.05
N ASN A 63 -7.55 -2.20 7.23
CA ASN A 63 -6.64 -1.09 6.94
C ASN A 63 -6.93 0.20 7.73
N ASP A 64 -7.57 0.06 8.89
CA ASP A 64 -7.89 1.15 9.79
C ASP A 64 -7.75 0.70 11.25
N ARG A 65 -7.92 1.63 12.19
CA ARG A 65 -7.89 1.36 13.64
C ARG A 65 -9.27 1.46 14.30
N GLU A 66 -10.33 1.52 13.50
CA GLU A 66 -11.69 1.70 13.99
C GLU A 66 -12.24 0.39 14.57
N SER A 67 -12.96 0.50 15.68
CA SER A 67 -13.68 -0.66 16.23
C SER A 67 -14.98 -0.89 15.46
N ARG A 68 -15.36 -2.16 15.28
CA ARG A 68 -16.54 -2.54 14.49
C ARG A 68 -17.53 -3.29 15.37
N ILE A 69 -18.71 -2.73 15.57
CA ILE A 69 -19.79 -3.37 16.36
C ILE A 69 -20.63 -4.37 15.55
N LYS A 70 -20.32 -4.54 14.26
CA LYS A 70 -20.96 -5.48 13.34
C LYS A 70 -19.89 -6.23 12.54
N PRO A 71 -20.13 -7.51 12.14
CA PRO A 71 -19.24 -8.27 11.28
C PRO A 71 -18.86 -7.49 10.02
N HIS A 72 -17.56 -7.33 9.77
CA HIS A 72 -17.05 -6.65 8.59
C HIS A 72 -16.14 -7.58 7.77
N VAL A 73 -16.22 -7.51 6.45
CA VAL A 73 -15.44 -8.37 5.54
C VAL A 73 -13.99 -7.90 5.50
N VAL A 74 -13.05 -8.83 5.65
CA VAL A 74 -11.62 -8.57 5.46
C VAL A 74 -11.30 -8.61 3.97
N GLN A 75 -11.48 -7.47 3.30
CA GLN A 75 -11.47 -7.37 1.85
C GLN A 75 -10.16 -7.85 1.21
N SER A 76 -9.03 -7.70 1.89
CA SER A 76 -7.71 -8.10 1.40
C SER A 76 -7.51 -9.61 1.28
N LEU A 77 -8.32 -10.43 1.96
CA LEU A 77 -8.32 -11.89 1.84
C LEU A 77 -9.34 -12.40 0.83
N LEU A 78 -10.28 -11.55 0.40
CA LEU A 78 -11.28 -11.90 -0.60
C LEU A 78 -10.60 -12.14 -1.96
N ASP A 79 -10.99 -13.23 -2.64
CA ASP A 79 -10.52 -13.62 -3.98
C ASP A 79 -9.01 -13.87 -4.16
N ARG A 80 -8.17 -13.66 -3.14
CA ARG A 80 -6.72 -13.92 -3.21
C ARG A 80 -6.37 -15.37 -2.90
N THR A 81 -6.98 -15.95 -1.86
CA THR A 81 -6.71 -17.31 -1.39
C THR A 81 -7.87 -17.86 -0.58
N THR A 82 -8.14 -19.16 -0.68
CA THR A 82 -9.14 -19.82 0.18
C THR A 82 -8.55 -20.09 1.57
N ILE A 83 -9.16 -19.51 2.61
CA ILE A 83 -8.79 -19.67 4.02
C ILE A 83 -9.47 -20.91 4.60
N LYS A 84 -8.67 -21.79 5.23
CA LYS A 84 -9.15 -23.01 5.91
C LYS A 84 -9.25 -22.85 7.43
N GLN A 85 -8.45 -21.97 8.03
CA GLN A 85 -8.42 -21.78 9.48
C GLN A 85 -8.19 -20.32 9.89
N LEU A 86 -8.85 -19.88 10.97
CA LEU A 86 -8.64 -18.63 11.69
C LEU A 86 -8.22 -18.90 13.15
N ALA A 87 -7.36 -18.05 13.71
CA ALA A 87 -7.03 -18.03 15.12
C ALA A 87 -6.86 -16.58 15.61
N CYS A 88 -7.55 -16.22 16.69
CA CYS A 88 -7.55 -14.88 17.26
C CYS A 88 -6.73 -14.85 18.55
N GLY A 89 -5.71 -14.00 18.60
CA GLY A 89 -4.90 -13.76 19.78
C GLY A 89 -5.46 -12.64 20.66
N SER A 90 -4.62 -12.08 21.54
CA SER A 90 -5.03 -10.98 22.41
C SER A 90 -5.45 -9.72 21.64
N ARG A 91 -4.67 -9.30 20.65
CA ARG A 91 -4.90 -8.08 19.84
C ARG A 91 -4.40 -8.24 18.41
N PHE A 92 -4.43 -9.45 17.88
CA PHE A 92 -3.98 -9.80 16.54
C PHE A 92 -4.72 -11.06 16.06
N THR A 93 -4.73 -11.29 14.76
CA THR A 93 -5.43 -12.41 14.11
C THR A 93 -4.47 -13.11 13.16
N VAL A 94 -4.60 -14.43 13.06
CA VAL A 94 -3.84 -15.29 12.17
C VAL A 94 -4.82 -16.10 11.33
N ALA A 95 -4.55 -16.25 10.04
CA ALA A 95 -5.30 -17.08 9.11
C ALA A 95 -4.37 -18.05 8.38
N VAL A 96 -4.89 -19.21 8.00
CA VAL A 96 -4.16 -20.23 7.23
C VAL A 96 -4.95 -20.57 5.97
N SER A 97 -4.29 -20.56 4.81
CA SER A 97 -4.90 -20.94 3.54
C SER A 97 -5.00 -22.46 3.37
N ILE A 98 -5.78 -22.90 2.39
CA ILE A 98 -5.84 -24.32 1.99
C ILE A 98 -4.45 -24.87 1.62
N HIS A 99 -3.60 -24.05 1.01
CA HIS A 99 -2.22 -24.39 0.63
C HIS A 99 -1.21 -24.28 1.79
N GLY A 100 -1.68 -23.94 3.00
CA GLY A 100 -0.82 -23.86 4.19
C GLY A 100 -0.04 -22.55 4.34
N ALA A 101 -0.31 -21.53 3.52
CA ALA A 101 0.25 -20.20 3.72
C ALA A 101 -0.39 -19.53 4.94
N VAL A 102 0.42 -18.85 5.76
CA VAL A 102 -0.02 -18.17 6.98
C VAL A 102 -0.09 -16.66 6.74
N PHE A 103 -1.20 -16.06 7.14
CA PHE A 103 -1.42 -14.61 7.15
C PHE A 103 -1.58 -14.14 8.59
N ALA A 104 -0.99 -13.00 8.94
CA ALA A 104 -1.13 -12.40 10.27
C ALA A 104 -1.32 -10.88 10.17
N TRP A 105 -2.14 -10.33 11.07
CA TRP A 105 -2.36 -8.88 11.20
C TRP A 105 -2.76 -8.49 12.63
N GLY A 106 -2.58 -7.22 12.96
CA GLY A 106 -2.86 -6.64 14.27
C GLY A 106 -1.62 -6.21 15.04
N LYS A 107 -1.65 -6.34 16.36
CA LYS A 107 -0.55 -5.97 17.27
C LYS A 107 0.71 -6.79 17.02
N ASN A 108 1.91 -6.17 17.02
CA ASN A 108 3.19 -6.85 16.78
C ASN A 108 4.34 -6.54 17.76
N ASP A 109 4.08 -5.94 18.94
CA ASP A 109 5.14 -5.48 19.87
C ASP A 109 6.20 -6.54 20.25
N TYR A 110 5.87 -7.84 20.17
CA TYR A 110 6.75 -8.95 20.50
C TYR A 110 7.13 -9.80 19.26
N GLY A 111 6.78 -9.36 18.06
CA GLY A 111 6.94 -10.13 16.83
C GLY A 111 5.90 -11.23 16.64
N GLN A 112 4.75 -11.17 17.32
CA GLN A 112 3.69 -12.20 17.24
C GLN A 112 3.06 -12.37 15.86
N LEU A 113 3.31 -11.44 14.93
CA LEU A 113 2.91 -11.61 13.53
C LEU A 113 3.90 -12.46 12.72
N GLY A 114 5.15 -12.63 13.18
CA GLY A 114 6.14 -13.48 12.51
C GLY A 114 6.78 -12.86 11.24
N ILE A 115 6.65 -11.54 11.06
CA ILE A 115 7.06 -10.81 9.84
C ILE A 115 8.48 -10.24 9.86
N GLY A 116 9.34 -10.70 10.78
CA GLY A 116 10.77 -10.32 10.83
C GLY A 116 11.11 -9.05 11.62
N HIS A 117 10.12 -8.35 12.18
CA HIS A 117 10.32 -7.19 13.03
C HIS A 117 9.19 -7.07 14.08
N SER A 118 9.35 -6.16 15.06
CA SER A 118 8.43 -5.96 16.18
C SER A 118 7.83 -4.54 16.29
N LEU A 119 8.23 -3.60 15.43
CA LEU A 119 8.00 -2.16 15.68
C LEU A 119 6.66 -1.57 15.20
N HIS A 120 5.77 -2.31 14.52
CA HIS A 120 4.53 -1.72 13.97
C HIS A 120 3.33 -2.67 14.02
N THR A 121 2.16 -2.12 14.35
CA THR A 121 0.87 -2.80 14.16
C THR A 121 0.59 -2.97 12.66
N GLN A 122 0.19 -4.16 12.25
CA GLN A 122 -0.16 -4.44 10.87
C GLN A 122 -1.68 -4.29 10.68
N LEU A 123 -2.13 -3.34 9.86
CA LEU A 123 -3.56 -3.02 9.71
C LEU A 123 -4.29 -3.91 8.69
N GLU A 124 -3.54 -4.64 7.86
CA GLU A 124 -4.07 -5.57 6.85
C GLU A 124 -3.36 -6.94 6.92
N PRO A 125 -4.06 -8.05 6.64
CA PRO A 125 -3.48 -9.39 6.48
C PRO A 125 -2.18 -9.40 5.67
N ARG A 126 -1.07 -9.79 6.30
CA ARG A 126 0.24 -9.94 5.67
C ARG A 126 0.69 -11.40 5.73
N VAL A 127 1.27 -11.89 4.64
CA VAL A 127 1.87 -13.23 4.58
C VAL A 127 3.06 -13.30 5.52
N VAL A 128 3.19 -14.42 6.23
CA VAL A 128 4.33 -14.71 7.11
C VAL A 128 5.43 -15.39 6.29
N ASP A 129 6.34 -14.58 5.75
CA ASP A 129 7.37 -15.02 4.78
C ASP A 129 8.26 -16.16 5.31
N GLY A 130 8.51 -16.22 6.64
CA GLY A 130 9.31 -17.28 7.25
C GLY A 130 8.71 -18.70 7.15
N LEU A 131 7.48 -18.84 6.66
CA LEU A 131 6.79 -20.13 6.47
C LEU A 131 6.42 -20.41 5.01
N HIS A 132 6.97 -19.67 4.04
CA HIS A 132 6.61 -19.81 2.62
C HIS A 132 6.81 -21.24 2.07
N ASP A 133 7.87 -21.93 2.51
CA ASP A 133 8.19 -23.31 2.09
C ASP A 133 7.56 -24.39 2.97
N VAL A 134 6.77 -24.01 3.98
CA VAL A 134 6.22 -24.96 4.95
C VAL A 134 4.69 -24.97 4.84
N ALA A 135 4.13 -26.08 4.39
CA ALA A 135 2.69 -26.28 4.37
C ALA A 135 2.16 -26.38 5.81
N ILE A 136 1.55 -25.30 6.33
CA ILE A 136 0.96 -25.29 7.67
C ILE A 136 -0.40 -25.99 7.67
N ALA A 137 -0.51 -27.01 8.52
CA ALA A 137 -1.74 -27.73 8.76
C ALA A 137 -2.66 -26.96 9.71
N ARG A 138 -2.09 -26.36 10.77
CA ARG A 138 -2.86 -25.74 11.84
C ARG A 138 -2.07 -24.73 12.67
N VAL A 139 -2.78 -23.75 13.21
CA VAL A 139 -2.25 -22.71 14.10
C VAL A 139 -3.06 -22.59 15.39
N ALA A 140 -2.38 -22.21 16.46
CA ALA A 140 -2.99 -21.85 17.73
C ALA A 140 -2.38 -20.55 18.26
N THR A 141 -3.23 -19.68 18.82
CA THR A 141 -2.81 -18.49 19.55
C THR A 141 -3.88 -18.10 20.57
N ARG A 142 -3.46 -17.40 21.64
CA ARG A 142 -4.35 -16.78 22.63
C ARG A 142 -3.68 -15.57 23.29
N GLY A 143 -2.43 -15.73 23.71
CA GLY A 143 -1.60 -14.68 24.30
C GLY A 143 -0.98 -13.73 23.27
N SER A 144 0.35 -13.66 23.28
CA SER A 144 1.17 -12.83 22.39
C SER A 144 2.24 -13.68 21.68
N HIS A 145 1.94 -14.96 21.45
CA HIS A 145 2.77 -15.89 20.70
C HIS A 145 1.88 -16.79 19.85
N VAL A 146 2.48 -17.44 18.86
CA VAL A 146 1.80 -18.36 17.95
C VAL A 146 2.56 -19.68 17.93
N VAL A 147 1.81 -20.78 17.90
CA VAL A 147 2.32 -22.12 17.66
C VAL A 147 1.64 -22.65 16.40
N ALA A 148 2.42 -23.02 15.40
CA ALA A 148 1.97 -23.60 14.14
C ALA A 148 2.51 -25.02 13.99
N VAL A 149 1.74 -25.87 13.31
CA VAL A 149 2.10 -27.25 12.98
C VAL A 149 2.04 -27.45 11.48
N SER A 150 3.11 -27.96 10.89
CA SER A 150 3.17 -28.33 9.48
C SER A 150 2.39 -29.61 9.19
N GLU A 151 2.08 -29.88 7.93
CA GLU A 151 1.45 -31.15 7.52
C GLU A 151 2.31 -32.39 7.82
N GLU A 152 3.62 -32.21 7.95
CA GLU A 152 4.58 -33.24 8.38
C GLU A 152 4.63 -33.43 9.90
N GLY A 153 3.92 -32.60 10.67
CA GLY A 153 3.90 -32.65 12.13
C GLY A 153 5.09 -31.94 12.80
N GLY A 154 5.78 -31.05 12.08
CA GLY A 154 6.79 -30.16 12.65
C GLY A 154 6.16 -28.95 13.33
N VAL A 155 6.68 -28.54 14.50
CA VAL A 155 6.16 -27.41 15.27
C VAL A 155 7.01 -26.17 15.04
N TYR A 156 6.37 -25.04 14.76
CA TYR A 156 6.99 -23.72 14.60
C TYR A 156 6.40 -22.74 15.60
N THR A 157 7.24 -21.94 16.25
CA THR A 157 6.77 -20.92 17.20
C THR A 157 7.43 -19.56 16.97
N TRP A 158 6.71 -18.49 17.32
CA TRP A 158 7.19 -17.12 17.30
C TRP A 158 6.33 -16.19 18.17
N GLY A 159 6.80 -14.97 18.36
CA GLY A 159 6.21 -13.94 19.21
C GLY A 159 6.93 -13.81 20.54
N ARG A 160 6.15 -13.53 21.60
CA ARG A 160 6.68 -13.31 22.95
C ARG A 160 7.30 -14.58 23.53
N GLY A 161 8.52 -14.48 24.05
CA GLY A 161 9.30 -15.60 24.59
C GLY A 161 9.71 -15.50 26.06
N ASP A 162 9.32 -14.44 26.78
CA ASP A 162 9.84 -14.10 28.13
C ASP A 162 9.73 -15.24 29.17
N ASP A 163 8.75 -16.14 29.01
CA ASP A 163 8.48 -17.27 29.90
C ASP A 163 8.92 -18.62 29.30
N GLY A 164 9.62 -18.61 28.17
CA GLY A 164 10.03 -19.81 27.44
C GLY A 164 8.92 -20.47 26.63
N GLN A 165 7.77 -19.81 26.43
CA GLN A 165 6.59 -20.36 25.71
C GLN A 165 6.82 -20.70 24.24
N LEU A 166 8.00 -20.35 23.70
CA LEU A 166 8.44 -20.70 22.35
C LEU A 166 9.17 -22.05 22.30
N GLY A 167 9.76 -22.52 23.40
CA GLY A 167 10.31 -23.88 23.47
C GLY A 167 11.70 -24.06 22.86
N HIS A 168 12.45 -22.98 22.60
CA HIS A 168 13.77 -23.00 21.97
C HIS A 168 14.94 -22.94 22.98
N ASN A 169 14.72 -23.34 24.23
CA ASN A 169 15.71 -23.24 25.31
C ASN A 169 16.23 -21.81 25.56
N THR A 170 15.39 -20.80 25.28
CA THR A 170 15.70 -19.39 25.46
C THR A 170 14.46 -18.62 25.89
N LYS A 171 14.66 -17.48 26.55
CA LYS A 171 13.61 -16.51 26.89
C LYS A 171 13.50 -15.36 25.88
N ALA A 172 14.26 -15.42 24.79
CA ALA A 172 14.21 -14.42 23.73
C ALA A 172 12.86 -14.49 22.99
N SER A 173 12.28 -13.34 22.71
CA SER A 173 11.15 -13.24 21.78
C SER A 173 11.65 -13.46 20.35
N LEU A 174 10.90 -14.18 19.53
CA LEU A 174 11.25 -14.48 18.15
C LEU A 174 10.32 -13.74 17.19
N HIS A 175 10.90 -13.03 16.23
CA HIS A 175 10.12 -12.24 15.28
C HIS A 175 9.86 -12.95 13.95
N VAL A 176 10.40 -14.16 13.80
CA VAL A 176 10.22 -15.05 12.64
C VAL A 176 9.86 -16.45 13.16
N PRO A 177 8.94 -17.17 12.51
CA PRO A 177 8.63 -18.56 12.82
C PRO A 177 9.88 -19.44 12.85
N THR A 178 10.13 -20.09 13.98
CA THR A 178 11.30 -20.96 14.18
C THR A 178 10.85 -22.35 14.57
N ARG A 179 11.48 -23.39 14.01
CA ARG A 179 11.13 -24.79 14.27
C ARG A 179 11.60 -25.24 15.65
N VAL A 180 10.73 -25.91 16.41
CA VAL A 180 11.06 -26.50 17.72
C VAL A 180 11.62 -27.91 17.49
N ALA A 181 12.94 -28.04 17.56
CA ALA A 181 13.64 -29.26 17.17
C ALA A 181 13.28 -30.51 18.01
N SER A 182 12.88 -30.33 19.27
CA SER A 182 12.54 -31.43 20.19
C SER A 182 11.17 -32.07 19.94
N LEU A 183 10.33 -31.47 19.09
CA LEU A 183 8.98 -31.98 18.78
C LEU A 183 8.90 -32.47 17.34
N GLN A 184 8.36 -33.68 17.19
CA GLN A 184 8.09 -34.31 15.89
C GLN A 184 6.73 -34.99 15.94
N HIS A 185 6.11 -35.16 14.78
CA HIS A 185 4.85 -35.89 14.64
C HIS A 185 3.71 -35.31 15.50
N VAL A 186 3.68 -34.00 15.67
CA VAL A 186 2.65 -33.30 16.44
C VAL A 186 1.35 -33.21 15.64
N VAL A 187 0.22 -33.49 16.30
CA VAL A 187 -1.11 -33.45 15.69
C VAL A 187 -2.00 -32.34 16.23
N ALA A 188 -1.82 -31.91 17.49
CA ALA A 188 -2.61 -30.85 18.09
C ALA A 188 -1.72 -29.90 18.88
N VAL A 189 -2.06 -28.61 18.84
CA VAL A 189 -1.37 -27.56 19.59
C VAL A 189 -2.39 -26.61 20.19
N ALA A 190 -2.08 -26.09 21.37
CA ALA A 190 -2.86 -25.06 22.05
C ALA A 190 -1.91 -24.07 22.74
N CYS A 191 -2.38 -22.81 22.86
CA CYS A 191 -1.62 -21.72 23.48
C CYS A 191 -2.41 -21.13 24.64
N GLY A 192 -1.76 -21.00 25.79
CA GLY A 192 -2.24 -20.15 26.87
C GLY A 192 -1.77 -18.70 26.73
N ARG A 193 -1.78 -17.95 27.84
CA ARG A 193 -1.21 -16.59 27.86
C ARG A 193 0.33 -16.61 27.80
N ALA A 194 0.94 -17.57 28.47
CA ALA A 194 2.39 -17.67 28.67
C ALA A 194 2.90 -19.12 28.66
N HIS A 195 2.09 -20.08 28.23
CA HIS A 195 2.45 -21.49 28.08
C HIS A 195 1.92 -22.05 26.77
N SER A 196 2.51 -23.17 26.34
CA SER A 196 2.18 -23.87 25.10
C SER A 196 2.06 -25.36 25.40
N VAL A 197 1.14 -26.01 24.70
CA VAL A 197 0.86 -27.44 24.87
C VAL A 197 0.74 -28.08 23.48
N ALA A 198 1.27 -29.29 23.34
CA ALA A 198 1.21 -30.08 22.12
C ALA A 198 0.86 -31.53 22.41
N VAL A 199 0.25 -32.21 21.43
CA VAL A 199 -0.01 -33.65 21.46
C VAL A 199 0.59 -34.29 20.21
N ASP A 200 1.35 -35.37 20.38
CA ASP A 200 1.91 -36.14 19.28
C ASP A 200 0.96 -37.21 18.72
N LEU A 201 1.33 -37.86 17.62
CA LEU A 201 0.56 -38.95 17.00
C LEU A 201 0.28 -40.14 17.92
N LYS A 202 1.05 -40.32 19.01
CA LYS A 202 0.85 -41.40 19.99
C LYS A 202 -0.12 -40.98 21.11
N GLY A 203 -0.51 -39.71 21.14
CA GLY A 203 -1.31 -39.12 22.20
C GLY A 203 -0.50 -38.71 23.43
N THR A 204 0.83 -38.59 23.30
CA THR A 204 1.70 -38.06 24.36
C THR A 204 1.52 -36.55 24.44
N LEU A 205 1.36 -36.04 25.66
CA LEU A 205 1.15 -34.63 25.94
C LEU A 205 2.49 -33.95 26.28
N TYR A 206 2.78 -32.82 25.65
CA TYR A 206 3.94 -31.98 25.93
C TYR A 206 3.52 -30.59 26.37
N SER A 207 4.21 -30.00 27.36
CA SER A 207 3.99 -28.62 27.79
C SER A 207 5.30 -27.87 27.99
N TRP A 208 5.28 -26.56 27.75
CA TRP A 208 6.40 -25.65 28.01
C TRP A 208 5.93 -24.20 28.17
N GLY A 209 6.83 -23.33 28.62
CA GLY A 209 6.55 -21.94 29.01
C GLY A 209 6.44 -21.76 30.52
N SER A 210 5.59 -20.84 30.95
CA SER A 210 5.32 -20.54 32.36
C SER A 210 4.60 -21.70 33.06
N GLY A 211 5.16 -22.15 34.19
CA GLY A 211 4.55 -23.08 35.13
C GLY A 211 3.85 -22.41 36.30
N GLU A 212 3.73 -21.07 36.27
CA GLU A 212 2.90 -20.33 37.24
C GLU A 212 1.51 -20.94 37.32
N ASP A 213 1.00 -21.05 38.55
CA ASP A 213 -0.30 -21.64 38.83
C ASP A 213 -0.48 -23.06 38.26
N GLY A 214 0.60 -23.82 38.01
CA GLY A 214 0.52 -25.21 37.57
C GLY A 214 0.10 -25.42 36.11
N ALA A 215 0.13 -24.38 35.26
CA ALA A 215 -0.37 -24.44 33.88
C ALA A 215 0.30 -25.53 33.00
N LEU A 216 1.53 -25.93 33.35
CA LEU A 216 2.28 -26.99 32.65
C LEU A 216 1.79 -28.40 32.95
N GLY A 217 1.07 -28.64 34.05
CA GLY A 217 0.62 -30.00 34.41
C GLY A 217 1.75 -30.93 34.88
N ILE A 218 2.94 -30.38 35.12
CA ILE A 218 4.10 -31.07 35.67
C ILE A 218 4.27 -30.62 37.12
N PRO A 219 4.37 -31.54 38.09
CA PRO A 219 4.65 -31.19 39.48
C PRO A 219 5.95 -30.41 39.59
N ASP A 220 5.95 -29.35 40.39
CA ASP A 220 7.16 -28.59 40.77
C ASP A 220 7.92 -27.88 39.62
N ALA A 221 7.37 -27.85 38.39
CA ALA A 221 7.93 -27.08 37.29
C ALA A 221 7.43 -25.63 37.31
N GLU A 222 8.27 -24.69 37.75
CA GLU A 222 7.93 -23.25 37.73
C GLU A 222 7.96 -22.65 36.32
N CYS A 223 8.81 -23.19 35.43
CA CYS A 223 8.97 -22.76 34.05
C CYS A 223 9.69 -23.88 33.27
N SER A 224 9.37 -24.05 31.99
CA SER A 224 10.16 -24.88 31.09
C SER A 224 10.46 -24.14 29.79
N LEU A 225 11.74 -24.03 29.43
CA LEU A 225 12.18 -23.39 28.18
C LEU A 225 12.16 -24.33 26.98
N VAL A 226 11.87 -25.61 27.21
CA VAL A 226 11.78 -26.67 26.20
C VAL A 226 10.52 -27.50 26.41
N PRO A 227 9.94 -28.08 25.35
CA PRO A 227 8.84 -29.05 25.47
C PRO A 227 9.19 -30.20 26.41
N LEU A 228 8.40 -30.40 27.46
CA LEU A 228 8.50 -31.52 28.39
C LEU A 228 7.29 -32.42 28.27
N ALA A 229 7.52 -33.73 28.20
CA ALA A 229 6.45 -34.72 28.22
C ALA A 229 5.81 -34.77 29.62
N ILE A 230 4.48 -34.70 29.68
CA ILE A 230 3.74 -34.87 30.93
C ILE A 230 3.52 -36.37 31.15
N PRO A 231 4.06 -36.97 32.23
CA PRO A 231 3.90 -38.39 32.49
C PRO A 231 2.44 -38.70 32.83
N HIS A 232 1.73 -39.34 31.90
CA HIS A 232 0.35 -39.77 32.09
C HIS A 232 0.07 -41.03 31.28
N SER A 233 -0.80 -41.91 31.78
CA SER A 233 -1.09 -43.21 31.14
C SER A 233 -2.18 -43.14 30.06
N ALA A 234 -2.96 -42.06 29.99
CA ALA A 234 -3.99 -41.87 28.99
C ALA A 234 -3.42 -41.33 27.66
N SER A 235 -4.07 -41.67 26.55
CA SER A 235 -3.75 -41.15 25.22
C SER A 235 -4.65 -39.96 24.90
N PHE A 236 -4.05 -38.79 24.70
CA PHE A 236 -4.76 -37.54 24.45
C PHE A 236 -5.07 -37.34 22.96
N ALA A 237 -6.25 -36.76 22.68
CA ALA A 237 -6.75 -36.52 21.32
C ALA A 237 -6.90 -35.04 20.99
N ALA A 238 -7.33 -34.22 21.97
CA ALA A 238 -7.51 -32.79 21.79
C ALA A 238 -7.09 -32.01 23.04
N ILE A 239 -6.66 -30.78 22.84
CA ILE A 239 -6.18 -29.89 23.90
C ILE A 239 -6.68 -28.47 23.66
N GLU A 240 -7.04 -27.79 24.73
CA GLU A 240 -7.44 -26.38 24.72
C GLU A 240 -6.84 -25.67 25.93
N CYS A 241 -6.32 -24.48 25.73
CA CYS A 241 -5.72 -23.68 26.80
C CYS A 241 -6.56 -22.44 27.03
N GLY A 242 -6.75 -22.05 28.29
CA GLY A 242 -7.23 -20.71 28.66
C GLY A 242 -6.07 -19.78 29.01
N SER A 243 -6.26 -18.82 29.92
CA SER A 243 -5.16 -17.90 30.26
C SER A 243 -3.99 -18.60 30.98
N ARG A 244 -4.28 -19.44 31.98
CA ARG A 244 -3.32 -20.13 32.88
C ARG A 244 -3.80 -21.53 33.28
N HIS A 245 -4.69 -22.11 32.49
CA HIS A 245 -5.23 -23.44 32.71
C HIS A 245 -5.33 -24.17 31.37
N THR A 246 -5.40 -25.49 31.44
CA THR A 246 -5.43 -26.36 30.26
C THR A 246 -6.50 -27.42 30.46
N LEU A 247 -7.25 -27.68 29.39
CA LEU A 247 -8.15 -28.82 29.26
C LEU A 247 -7.58 -29.78 28.23
N ALA A 248 -7.70 -31.08 28.50
CA ALA A 248 -7.36 -32.12 27.54
C ALA A 248 -8.47 -33.18 27.47
N LEU A 249 -8.75 -33.62 26.26
CA LEU A 249 -9.70 -34.67 25.95
C LEU A 249 -8.91 -35.91 25.49
N THR A 250 -9.16 -37.04 26.12
CA THR A 250 -8.56 -38.32 25.77
C THR A 250 -9.31 -39.01 24.64
N THR A 251 -8.66 -39.98 24.00
CA THR A 251 -9.27 -40.81 22.93
C THR A 251 -10.46 -41.64 23.41
N ASP A 252 -10.55 -41.91 24.72
CA ASP A 252 -11.68 -42.56 25.39
C ASP A 252 -12.72 -41.57 25.96
N ALA A 253 -12.72 -40.33 25.47
CA ALA A 253 -13.72 -39.30 25.76
C ALA A 253 -13.78 -38.80 27.22
N ARG A 254 -12.69 -38.95 27.98
CA ARG A 254 -12.53 -38.37 29.32
C ARG A 254 -11.90 -36.99 29.25
N VAL A 255 -12.28 -36.11 30.19
CA VAL A 255 -11.79 -34.72 30.23
C VAL A 255 -10.93 -34.50 31.46
N PHE A 256 -9.73 -34.00 31.23
CA PHE A 256 -8.78 -33.62 32.27
C PHE A 256 -8.59 -32.11 32.30
N ALA A 257 -8.43 -31.55 33.49
CA ALA A 257 -8.14 -30.14 33.72
C ALA A 257 -6.98 -29.97 34.71
N TRP A 258 -6.18 -28.93 34.48
CA TRP A 258 -5.14 -28.49 35.41
C TRP A 258 -4.77 -27.02 35.17
N GLY A 259 -3.99 -26.47 36.09
CA GLY A 259 -3.55 -25.08 36.15
C GLY A 259 -4.32 -24.26 37.18
N TRP A 260 -4.46 -22.97 36.88
CA TRP A 260 -5.08 -22.01 37.78
C TRP A 260 -6.59 -22.27 37.94
N GLY A 261 -7.08 -22.34 39.18
CA GLY A 261 -8.47 -22.70 39.51
C GLY A 261 -9.35 -21.61 40.12
N LEU A 262 -8.85 -20.39 40.32
CA LEU A 262 -9.48 -19.38 41.20
C LEU A 262 -10.96 -19.05 40.87
N TYR A 263 -11.36 -19.09 39.60
CA TYR A 263 -12.75 -18.83 39.16
C TYR A 263 -13.49 -20.11 38.78
N GLY A 264 -13.08 -21.27 39.28
CA GLY A 264 -13.75 -22.56 39.01
C GLY A 264 -13.51 -23.11 37.59
N GLN A 265 -12.66 -22.50 36.77
CA GLN A 265 -12.42 -22.88 35.37
C GLN A 265 -11.90 -24.32 35.16
N LEU A 266 -11.46 -25.00 36.22
CA LEU A 266 -11.06 -26.41 36.18
C LEU A 266 -12.26 -27.37 36.25
N GLY A 267 -13.43 -26.91 36.74
CA GLY A 267 -14.64 -27.73 36.82
C GLY A 267 -14.64 -28.82 37.91
N LEU A 268 -13.64 -28.79 38.81
CA LEU A 268 -13.42 -29.81 39.86
C LEU A 268 -14.27 -29.61 41.12
N GLY A 269 -15.01 -28.50 41.20
CA GLY A 269 -15.86 -28.18 42.35
C GLY A 269 -15.17 -27.43 43.49
N HIS A 270 -13.96 -26.94 43.27
CA HIS A 270 -13.20 -26.06 44.18
C HIS A 270 -12.45 -24.99 43.37
N THR A 271 -11.86 -24.02 44.06
CA THR A 271 -11.10 -22.91 43.46
C THR A 271 -9.59 -23.10 43.51
N ASP A 272 -9.12 -24.21 44.08
CA ASP A 272 -7.69 -24.49 44.24
C ASP A 272 -7.01 -24.73 42.89
N THR A 273 -5.76 -24.27 42.80
CA THR A 273 -4.86 -24.57 41.69
C THR A 273 -4.47 -26.05 41.71
N VAL A 274 -4.51 -26.68 40.54
CA VAL A 274 -4.16 -28.10 40.37
C VAL A 274 -2.97 -28.21 39.43
N ARG A 275 -1.86 -28.81 39.89
CA ARG A 275 -0.60 -28.85 39.14
C ARG A 275 -0.42 -30.09 38.25
N GLN A 276 -1.37 -31.02 38.27
CA GLN A 276 -1.34 -32.27 37.49
C GLN A 276 -2.67 -32.47 36.77
N PRO A 277 -2.68 -33.06 35.56
CA PRO A 277 -3.92 -33.41 34.87
C PRO A 277 -4.86 -34.22 35.76
N THR A 278 -6.02 -33.65 36.09
CA THR A 278 -7.02 -34.28 36.96
C THR A 278 -8.34 -34.43 36.21
N GLU A 279 -8.94 -35.62 36.26
CA GLU A 279 -10.20 -35.92 35.57
C GLU A 279 -11.36 -35.13 36.21
N ILE A 280 -12.20 -34.53 35.37
CA ILE A 280 -13.36 -33.74 35.83
C ILE A 280 -14.50 -34.69 36.26
N PRO A 281 -14.88 -34.73 37.55
CA PRO A 281 -15.82 -35.74 38.05
C PRO A 281 -17.22 -35.68 37.41
N SER A 282 -17.63 -34.50 36.96
CA SER A 282 -18.97 -34.25 36.39
C SER A 282 -19.19 -34.91 35.02
N PHE A 283 -18.11 -35.37 34.37
CA PHE A 283 -18.15 -36.07 33.08
C PHE A 283 -17.87 -37.57 33.19
N ILE A 284 -17.64 -38.10 34.40
CA ILE A 284 -17.48 -39.55 34.60
C ILE A 284 -18.77 -40.26 34.14
N GLY A 285 -18.62 -41.22 33.22
CA GLY A 285 -19.75 -41.93 32.62
C GLY A 285 -20.47 -41.18 31.49
N LYS A 286 -20.00 -39.98 31.10
CA LYS A 286 -20.49 -39.24 29.93
C LYS A 286 -19.42 -39.27 28.84
N ARG A 287 -19.87 -39.34 27.58
CA ARG A 287 -18.97 -39.27 26.42
C ARG A 287 -18.82 -37.81 25.99
N VAL A 288 -17.69 -37.17 26.30
CA VAL A 288 -17.42 -35.81 25.83
C VAL A 288 -16.86 -35.87 24.41
N GLU A 289 -17.44 -35.11 23.49
CA GLU A 289 -16.95 -35.04 22.11
C GLU A 289 -15.99 -33.87 21.89
N GLN A 290 -16.21 -32.74 22.56
CA GLN A 290 -15.47 -31.52 22.34
C GLN A 290 -15.28 -30.71 23.62
N ILE A 291 -14.18 -29.97 23.66
CA ILE A 291 -13.82 -29.03 24.72
C ILE A 291 -13.52 -27.66 24.09
N CYS A 292 -13.84 -26.58 24.80
CA CYS A 292 -13.54 -25.22 24.36
C CYS A 292 -13.16 -24.37 25.58
N CYS A 293 -12.08 -23.60 25.47
CA CYS A 293 -11.63 -22.70 26.53
C CYS A 293 -11.76 -21.24 26.09
N GLY A 294 -12.30 -20.41 26.97
CA GLY A 294 -12.10 -18.96 26.97
C GLY A 294 -10.88 -18.58 27.80
N PHE A 295 -10.73 -17.30 28.15
CA PHE A 295 -9.64 -16.89 29.04
C PHE A 295 -9.79 -17.42 30.47
N ARG A 296 -11.02 -17.49 30.99
CA ARG A 296 -11.34 -17.87 32.39
C ARG A 296 -12.62 -18.70 32.52
N HIS A 297 -13.18 -19.17 31.40
CA HIS A 297 -14.38 -19.98 31.35
C HIS A 297 -14.21 -21.09 30.32
N CYS A 298 -14.99 -22.15 30.45
CA CYS A 298 -14.81 -23.38 29.69
C CYS A 298 -16.15 -23.97 29.29
N PHE A 299 -16.14 -24.71 28.19
CA PHE A 299 -17.28 -25.48 27.72
C PHE A 299 -16.87 -26.90 27.35
N ALA A 300 -17.82 -27.82 27.47
CA ALA A 300 -17.73 -29.18 26.94
C ALA A 300 -19.03 -29.55 26.23
N VAL A 301 -18.91 -30.28 25.13
CA VAL A 301 -20.04 -30.73 24.31
C VAL A 301 -20.21 -32.22 24.51
N VAL A 302 -21.42 -32.62 24.91
CA VAL A 302 -21.80 -34.02 25.17
C VAL A 302 -22.97 -34.37 24.24
N PRO A 303 -22.94 -35.49 23.50
CA PRO A 303 -24.07 -35.94 22.71
C PRO A 303 -25.33 -36.08 23.56
N HIS A 304 -26.45 -35.67 23.01
CA HIS A 304 -27.74 -35.85 23.65
C HIS A 304 -28.17 -37.33 23.56
N GLY A 305 -28.70 -37.89 24.64
CA GLY A 305 -29.12 -39.30 24.70
C GLY A 305 -27.99 -40.29 25.03
N VAL A 306 -28.38 -41.50 25.45
CA VAL A 306 -27.48 -42.53 26.01
C VAL A 306 -26.72 -43.30 24.92
N ASP A 307 -27.25 -43.34 23.69
CA ASP A 307 -26.77 -44.23 22.62
C ASP A 307 -25.74 -43.60 21.66
N GLY A 308 -25.36 -42.33 21.86
CA GLY A 308 -24.26 -41.70 21.11
C GLY A 308 -24.47 -41.47 19.60
N TYR A 309 -25.69 -41.68 19.10
CA TYR A 309 -26.06 -41.47 17.68
C TYR A 309 -27.02 -40.28 17.44
N SER A 310 -27.28 -39.44 18.46
CA SER A 310 -28.15 -38.27 18.28
C SER A 310 -27.45 -37.17 17.48
N PRO A 311 -28.13 -36.50 16.54
CA PRO A 311 -27.65 -35.29 15.87
C PRO A 311 -27.75 -34.03 16.75
N THR A 312 -28.04 -34.17 18.04
CA THR A 312 -28.16 -33.07 18.99
C THR A 312 -27.19 -33.26 20.15
N VAL A 313 -26.81 -32.16 20.79
CA VAL A 313 -25.83 -32.13 21.87
C VAL A 313 -26.30 -31.26 23.03
N ASP A 314 -25.77 -31.54 24.22
CA ASP A 314 -25.86 -30.72 25.41
C ASP A 314 -24.52 -30.01 25.64
N VAL A 315 -24.56 -28.69 25.81
CA VAL A 315 -23.36 -27.89 26.12
C VAL A 315 -23.30 -27.60 27.62
N TYR A 316 -22.18 -27.99 28.24
CA TYR A 316 -21.88 -27.71 29.64
C TYR A 316 -20.92 -26.53 29.72
N GLY A 317 -21.21 -25.53 30.56
CA GLY A 317 -20.38 -24.36 30.83
C GLY A 317 -19.94 -24.27 32.29
N TRP A 318 -18.71 -23.82 32.54
CA TRP A 318 -18.20 -23.54 33.89
C TRP A 318 -17.07 -22.51 33.89
N GLY A 319 -16.73 -21.99 35.07
CA GLY A 319 -15.71 -20.97 35.27
C GLY A 319 -16.29 -19.59 35.60
N TRP A 320 -15.57 -18.54 35.22
CA TRP A 320 -15.97 -17.15 35.47
C TRP A 320 -17.13 -16.71 34.57
N ASN A 321 -18.09 -15.97 35.12
CA ASN A 321 -19.34 -15.59 34.45
C ASN A 321 -19.86 -14.18 34.78
N GLN A 322 -19.03 -13.27 35.29
CA GLN A 322 -19.48 -11.90 35.68
C GLN A 322 -20.13 -11.08 34.55
N TYR A 323 -19.80 -11.36 33.28
CA TYR A 323 -20.39 -10.68 32.13
C TYR A 323 -21.42 -11.56 31.40
N GLY A 324 -21.83 -12.68 32.02
CA GLY A 324 -22.75 -13.63 31.41
C GLY A 324 -22.12 -14.51 30.32
N GLN A 325 -20.80 -14.60 30.20
CA GLN A 325 -20.11 -15.35 29.12
C GLN A 325 -20.38 -16.87 29.10
N LEU A 326 -20.98 -17.45 30.14
CA LEU A 326 -21.49 -18.83 30.15
C LEU A 326 -22.94 -18.95 29.66
N GLY A 327 -23.65 -17.83 29.50
CA GLY A 327 -25.05 -17.79 29.12
C GLY A 327 -25.98 -18.16 30.29
N GLU A 328 -27.21 -18.51 29.96
CA GLU A 328 -28.19 -18.99 30.93
C GLU A 328 -27.90 -20.46 31.29
N LEU A 329 -27.85 -20.77 32.58
CA LEU A 329 -27.56 -22.10 33.12
C LEU A 329 -28.82 -22.71 33.74
N GLU A 330 -28.91 -24.05 33.74
CA GLU A 330 -30.11 -24.78 34.21
C GLU A 330 -30.44 -24.60 35.70
N LYS A 331 -29.48 -24.15 36.54
CA LYS A 331 -29.70 -23.92 37.98
C LYS A 331 -30.12 -22.47 38.24
N ASP A 332 -31.07 -22.29 39.18
CA ASP A 332 -31.60 -20.98 39.58
C ASP A 332 -30.49 -19.99 39.95
N GLY A 333 -30.43 -18.88 39.22
CA GLY A 333 -29.38 -17.85 39.29
C GLY A 333 -28.15 -18.23 38.47
N THR A 334 -27.69 -17.34 37.60
CA THR A 334 -26.40 -17.48 36.90
C THR A 334 -25.29 -16.94 37.82
N PRO A 335 -24.62 -17.78 38.64
CA PRO A 335 -23.62 -17.26 39.56
C PRO A 335 -22.45 -16.66 38.79
N ASP A 336 -21.77 -15.68 39.39
CA ASP A 336 -20.56 -15.07 38.82
C ASP A 336 -19.42 -16.06 38.62
N VAL A 337 -19.46 -17.19 39.33
CA VAL A 337 -18.47 -18.26 39.29
C VAL A 337 -19.18 -19.61 39.36
N VAL A 338 -18.87 -20.48 38.41
CA VAL A 338 -19.43 -21.84 38.29
C VAL A 338 -18.31 -22.85 38.49
N LEU A 339 -18.31 -23.53 39.64
CA LEU A 339 -17.21 -24.42 40.05
C LEU A 339 -17.25 -25.82 39.44
N ARG A 340 -18.42 -26.24 38.92
CA ARG A 340 -18.63 -27.56 38.28
C ARG A 340 -19.38 -27.35 36.97
N PRO A 341 -19.11 -28.15 35.92
CA PRO A 341 -19.88 -28.11 34.67
C PRO A 341 -21.39 -28.14 34.89
N VAL A 342 -22.10 -27.12 34.38
CA VAL A 342 -23.57 -27.03 34.38
C VAL A 342 -24.06 -26.90 32.95
N ARG A 343 -25.20 -27.51 32.62
CA ARG A 343 -25.80 -27.38 31.28
C ARG A 343 -26.24 -25.94 31.02
N CYS A 344 -25.94 -25.45 29.82
CA CYS A 344 -26.39 -24.15 29.35
C CYS A 344 -27.83 -24.32 28.84
N ALA A 345 -28.80 -23.66 29.47
CA ALA A 345 -30.23 -23.86 29.25
C ALA A 345 -30.66 -23.67 27.78
N ALA A 346 -30.06 -22.70 27.08
CA ALA A 346 -30.32 -22.43 25.67
C ALA A 346 -29.62 -23.40 24.68
N LEU A 347 -28.76 -24.30 25.18
CA LEU A 347 -27.94 -25.23 24.39
C LEU A 347 -28.10 -26.68 24.88
N ILE A 348 -29.34 -27.05 25.26
CA ILE A 348 -29.74 -28.42 25.56
C ILE A 348 -30.47 -28.98 24.34
N ASP A 349 -30.12 -30.20 23.94
CA ASP A 349 -30.73 -30.87 22.77
C ASP A 349 -30.68 -30.04 21.48
N VAL A 350 -29.54 -29.39 21.22
CA VAL A 350 -29.36 -28.51 20.05
C VAL A 350 -28.47 -29.12 18.98
N ASN A 351 -28.74 -28.81 17.71
CA ASN A 351 -27.83 -29.12 16.61
C ASN A 351 -26.72 -28.05 16.54
N LEU A 352 -25.77 -28.13 17.48
CA LEU A 352 -24.59 -27.27 17.53
C LEU A 352 -23.67 -27.61 16.36
N THR A 353 -23.18 -26.60 15.64
CA THR A 353 -22.22 -26.79 14.54
C THR A 353 -20.89 -26.14 14.80
N LEU A 354 -20.79 -25.10 15.63
CA LEU A 354 -19.53 -24.46 16.01
C LEU A 354 -19.62 -23.86 17.41
N LEU A 355 -18.50 -23.83 18.13
CA LEU A 355 -18.37 -23.15 19.43
C LEU A 355 -16.98 -22.52 19.57
N ALA A 356 -16.93 -21.26 20.02
CA ALA A 356 -15.70 -20.54 20.33
C ALA A 356 -15.87 -19.63 21.56
N ALA A 357 -14.82 -19.51 22.36
CA ALA A 357 -14.82 -18.75 23.61
C ALA A 357 -13.62 -17.78 23.67
N GLY A 358 -13.92 -16.50 23.88
CA GLY A 358 -12.96 -15.40 23.88
C GLY A 358 -12.48 -14.98 25.26
N GLY A 359 -12.16 -13.68 25.39
CA GLY A 359 -11.77 -13.07 26.66
C GLY A 359 -12.90 -13.05 27.68
N ARG A 360 -14.06 -12.51 27.27
CA ARG A 360 -15.24 -12.27 28.14
C ARG A 360 -16.56 -12.49 27.41
N HIS A 361 -16.51 -13.19 26.28
CA HIS A 361 -17.63 -13.45 25.39
C HIS A 361 -17.49 -14.82 24.74
N SER A 362 -18.59 -15.32 24.20
CA SER A 362 -18.69 -16.63 23.58
C SER A 362 -19.54 -16.53 22.31
N LEU A 363 -19.23 -17.38 21.34
CA LEU A 363 -19.88 -17.47 20.03
C LEU A 363 -20.22 -18.93 19.74
N CYS A 364 -21.40 -19.18 19.21
CA CYS A 364 -21.76 -20.51 18.74
C CYS A 364 -22.60 -20.43 17.47
N CYS A 365 -22.60 -21.54 16.72
CA CYS A 365 -23.51 -21.73 15.60
C CYS A 365 -24.45 -22.89 15.92
N VAL A 366 -25.76 -22.67 15.83
CA VAL A 366 -26.80 -23.68 16.08
C VAL A 366 -27.73 -23.70 14.89
N ALA A 367 -27.91 -24.88 14.28
CA ALA A 367 -28.77 -25.08 13.10
C ALA A 367 -28.52 -24.08 11.94
N GLY A 368 -27.26 -23.64 11.76
CA GLY A 368 -26.88 -22.69 10.70
C GLY A 368 -26.97 -21.21 11.09
N GLU A 369 -27.51 -20.88 12.26
CA GLU A 369 -27.57 -19.52 12.79
C GLU A 369 -26.43 -19.25 13.75
N THR A 370 -25.88 -18.03 13.72
CA THR A 370 -24.75 -17.62 14.58
C THR A 370 -25.23 -16.75 15.74
N PHE A 371 -24.84 -17.12 16.95
CA PHE A 371 -25.20 -16.41 18.17
C PHE A 371 -23.96 -15.99 18.97
N ALA A 372 -24.07 -14.88 19.69
CA ALA A 372 -23.07 -14.39 20.62
C ALA A 372 -23.68 -13.97 21.96
N TRP A 373 -22.90 -14.06 23.03
CA TRP A 373 -23.26 -13.60 24.36
C TRP A 373 -22.00 -13.31 25.20
N GLY A 374 -22.19 -12.61 26.31
CA GLY A 374 -21.14 -12.12 27.20
C GLY A 374 -20.97 -10.60 27.13
N ARG A 375 -19.76 -10.12 27.42
CA ARG A 375 -19.42 -8.69 27.32
C ARG A 375 -19.46 -8.22 25.86
N GLY A 376 -20.07 -7.07 25.60
CA GLY A 376 -20.08 -6.44 24.27
C GLY A 376 -19.54 -5.01 24.23
N GLY A 377 -18.89 -4.54 25.30
CA GLY A 377 -18.47 -3.13 25.43
C GLY A 377 -17.49 -2.63 24.37
N ASP A 378 -16.77 -3.53 23.69
CA ASP A 378 -15.87 -3.21 22.57
C ASP A 378 -16.45 -3.62 21.21
N GLY A 379 -17.72 -4.04 21.17
CA GLY A 379 -18.42 -4.53 19.99
C GLY A 379 -18.14 -6.00 19.65
N GLU A 380 -17.48 -6.76 20.54
CA GLU A 380 -17.01 -8.13 20.29
C GLU A 380 -18.14 -9.16 20.02
N LEU A 381 -19.38 -8.83 20.38
CA LEU A 381 -20.57 -9.64 20.08
C LEU A 381 -21.07 -9.51 18.64
N GLY A 382 -20.80 -8.38 17.97
CA GLY A 382 -21.21 -8.19 16.56
C GLY A 382 -22.71 -7.97 16.34
N THR A 383 -23.51 -7.82 17.41
CA THR A 383 -24.97 -7.65 17.36
C THR A 383 -25.40 -6.27 16.84
N GLY A 384 -24.46 -5.34 16.65
CA GLY A 384 -24.73 -3.95 16.31
C GLY A 384 -24.99 -3.05 17.52
N THR A 385 -24.80 -3.56 18.74
CA THR A 385 -24.83 -2.80 19.99
C THR A 385 -23.54 -3.03 20.76
N VAL A 386 -23.25 -2.16 21.75
CA VAL A 386 -22.13 -2.33 22.70
C VAL A 386 -22.62 -2.87 24.06
N ALA A 387 -23.84 -3.41 24.09
CA ALA A 387 -24.45 -3.93 25.31
C ALA A 387 -23.81 -5.27 25.71
N THR A 388 -23.76 -5.53 27.01
CA THR A 388 -23.43 -6.87 27.52
C THR A 388 -24.70 -7.71 27.47
N GLU A 389 -24.62 -8.86 26.81
CA GLU A 389 -25.76 -9.75 26.58
C GLU A 389 -25.57 -11.03 27.40
N HIS A 390 -26.38 -11.23 28.43
CA HIS A 390 -26.33 -12.48 29.22
C HIS A 390 -27.05 -13.63 28.52
N ARG A 391 -27.89 -13.31 27.53
CA ARG A 391 -28.65 -14.26 26.73
C ARG A 391 -27.99 -14.44 25.38
N MET A 392 -28.15 -15.65 24.84
CA MET A 392 -27.73 -15.98 23.49
C MET A 392 -28.46 -15.08 22.49
N THR A 393 -27.72 -14.21 21.82
CA THR A 393 -28.28 -13.19 20.92
C THR A 393 -27.83 -13.48 19.49
N ALA A 394 -28.78 -13.55 18.56
CA ALA A 394 -28.48 -13.80 17.16
C ALA A 394 -27.71 -12.61 16.55
N ILE A 395 -26.75 -12.89 15.68
CA ILE A 395 -26.02 -11.86 14.94
C ILE A 395 -26.73 -11.61 13.61
N PRO A 396 -27.49 -10.50 13.44
CA PRO A 396 -28.40 -10.36 12.30
C PRO A 396 -27.71 -10.38 10.93
N MET A 397 -26.46 -9.91 10.85
CA MET A 397 -25.69 -9.90 9.60
C MET A 397 -25.18 -11.28 9.16
N LEU A 398 -25.20 -12.27 10.06
CA LEU A 398 -24.78 -13.64 9.77
C LEU A 398 -25.97 -14.57 9.54
N HIS A 399 -27.19 -14.04 9.58
CA HIS A 399 -28.42 -14.80 9.35
C HIS A 399 -28.37 -15.52 8.00
N GLN A 400 -28.79 -16.78 7.96
CA GLN A 400 -28.77 -17.65 6.76
C GLN A 400 -27.38 -17.89 6.14
N ARG A 401 -26.28 -17.61 6.84
CA ARG A 401 -24.93 -17.94 6.36
C ARG A 401 -24.35 -19.10 7.16
N VAL A 402 -24.08 -20.21 6.47
CA VAL A 402 -23.46 -21.37 7.11
C VAL A 402 -21.99 -21.10 7.38
N MET A 403 -21.66 -20.78 8.64
CA MET A 403 -20.28 -20.58 9.07
C MET A 403 -19.49 -21.90 9.01
N HIS A 404 -18.29 -21.85 8.45
CA HIS A 404 -17.30 -22.92 8.45
C HIS A 404 -16.38 -22.86 9.68
N GLN A 405 -16.12 -21.65 10.22
CA GLN A 405 -15.37 -21.47 11.46
C GLN A 405 -15.77 -20.16 12.18
N VAL A 406 -15.76 -20.15 13.52
CA VAL A 406 -15.82 -18.92 14.34
C VAL A 406 -14.64 -18.88 15.31
N ALA A 407 -14.01 -17.74 15.53
CA ALA A 407 -12.87 -17.60 16.43
C ALA A 407 -13.01 -16.34 17.29
N CYS A 408 -12.54 -16.41 18.53
CA CYS A 408 -12.68 -15.33 19.50
C CYS A 408 -11.31 -14.95 20.07
N GLY A 409 -10.96 -13.67 19.98
CA GLY A 409 -9.80 -13.09 20.65
C GLY A 409 -10.16 -12.57 22.05
N TRP A 410 -9.32 -11.67 22.58
CA TRP A 410 -9.60 -11.02 23.87
C TRP A 410 -10.84 -10.11 23.85
N ALA A 411 -10.96 -9.27 22.82
CA ALA A 411 -12.02 -8.28 22.65
C ALA A 411 -12.40 -8.08 21.16
N HIS A 412 -12.16 -9.10 20.34
CA HIS A 412 -12.57 -9.14 18.94
C HIS A 412 -12.96 -10.57 18.57
N SER A 413 -13.67 -10.70 17.47
CA SER A 413 -14.23 -11.95 16.98
C SER A 413 -14.02 -12.03 15.48
N ALA A 414 -13.90 -13.25 14.98
CA ALA A 414 -13.78 -13.53 13.57
C ALA A 414 -14.68 -14.70 13.16
N ALA A 415 -15.16 -14.70 11.93
CA ALA A 415 -15.89 -15.81 11.36
C ALA A 415 -15.46 -16.05 9.91
N LEU A 416 -15.61 -17.29 9.48
CA LEU A 416 -15.27 -17.78 8.16
C LEU A 416 -16.47 -18.53 7.62
N TYR A 417 -16.96 -18.16 6.43
CA TYR A 417 -17.92 -18.97 5.69
C TYR A 417 -17.41 -19.22 4.27
N LEU A 418 -17.86 -20.32 3.69
CA LEU A 418 -17.55 -20.70 2.33
C LEU A 418 -18.70 -20.30 1.42
N GLN A 419 -18.36 -19.88 0.22
CA GLN A 419 -19.30 -19.46 -0.79
C GLN A 419 -19.10 -20.31 -2.04
N ASP A 420 -20.18 -20.89 -2.54
CA ASP A 420 -20.13 -21.64 -3.80
C ASP A 420 -20.00 -20.65 -4.95
N SER A 421 -19.06 -20.92 -5.85
CA SER A 421 -18.71 -20.05 -6.99
C SER A 421 -19.86 -19.83 -7.99
N THR A 422 -20.97 -20.57 -7.86
CA THR A 422 -22.21 -20.40 -8.63
C THR A 422 -23.22 -19.46 -7.99
N GLU A 423 -23.11 -19.22 -6.68
CA GLU A 423 -23.86 -18.22 -5.93
C GLU A 423 -22.92 -17.12 -5.48
N VAL A 424 -22.28 -16.48 -6.46
CA VAL A 424 -21.94 -15.08 -6.27
C VAL A 424 -23.29 -14.39 -6.14
N PRO A 425 -23.68 -13.80 -4.98
CA PRO A 425 -24.49 -12.62 -5.10
C PRO A 425 -23.61 -11.73 -5.96
N THR A 426 -23.96 -11.64 -7.25
CA THR A 426 -23.68 -10.41 -7.99
C THR A 426 -23.98 -9.33 -6.97
N PRO A 427 -22.99 -8.51 -6.56
CA PRO A 427 -23.24 -7.51 -5.56
C PRO A 427 -24.49 -6.80 -6.03
N SER A 428 -25.59 -6.99 -5.29
CA SER A 428 -26.87 -6.49 -5.72
C SER A 428 -26.75 -4.98 -5.63
N GLY A 429 -26.48 -4.36 -6.77
CA GLY A 429 -26.66 -2.95 -7.01
C GLY A 429 -25.49 -1.99 -6.80
N LEU A 430 -24.30 -2.38 -6.31
CA LEU A 430 -23.15 -1.45 -6.29
C LEU A 430 -22.30 -1.65 -7.54
N GLY A 431 -22.69 -0.94 -8.60
CA GLY A 431 -22.14 -1.14 -9.93
C GLY A 431 -20.66 -0.76 -10.00
N ALA A 432 -19.81 -1.76 -10.17
CA ALA A 432 -18.46 -1.57 -10.66
C ALA A 432 -18.53 -0.86 -12.02
N GLY A 433 -17.91 0.31 -12.12
CA GLY A 433 -18.00 1.19 -13.29
C GLY A 433 -19.29 2.03 -13.38
N LYS A 434 -20.12 2.13 -12.33
CA LYS A 434 -21.14 3.19 -12.28
C LYS A 434 -20.43 4.53 -12.14
N TRP A 435 -20.69 5.44 -13.07
CA TRP A 435 -20.41 6.86 -12.92
C TRP A 435 -21.25 7.38 -11.75
N GLY A 436 -20.67 7.44 -10.56
CA GLY A 436 -21.30 7.91 -9.34
C GLY A 436 -20.36 8.84 -8.59
N ILE A 437 -20.91 9.92 -8.06
CA ILE A 437 -20.19 10.93 -7.27
C ILE A 437 -20.21 10.48 -5.81
N THR A 438 -19.04 10.36 -5.18
CA THR A 438 -18.92 10.07 -3.73
C THR A 438 -18.82 11.35 -2.91
N SER A 439 -18.85 11.26 -1.58
CA SER A 439 -18.54 12.39 -0.71
C SER A 439 -17.11 12.90 -0.91
N GLY A 440 -16.15 11.99 -1.18
CA GLY A 440 -14.76 12.36 -1.47
C GLY A 440 -14.59 13.08 -2.80
N ASP A 441 -15.43 12.79 -3.80
CA ASP A 441 -15.43 13.52 -5.07
C ASP A 441 -15.79 15.00 -4.91
N TRP A 442 -16.64 15.38 -3.95
CA TRP A 442 -16.96 16.78 -3.67
C TRP A 442 -15.78 17.57 -3.12
N ASP A 443 -15.06 16.98 -2.17
CA ASP A 443 -13.88 17.61 -1.57
C ASP A 443 -12.76 17.75 -2.61
N ALA A 444 -12.50 16.69 -3.39
CA ALA A 444 -11.54 16.71 -4.49
C ALA A 444 -11.91 17.72 -5.57
N PHE A 445 -13.18 17.77 -5.97
CA PHE A 445 -13.70 18.75 -6.92
C PHE A 445 -13.46 20.18 -6.43
N SER A 446 -13.69 20.45 -5.13
CA SER A 446 -13.49 21.80 -4.59
C SER A 446 -12.03 22.27 -4.70
N GLY A 447 -11.06 21.42 -4.36
CA GLY A 447 -9.64 21.74 -4.49
C GLY A 447 -9.24 21.93 -5.94
N MET A 448 -9.70 21.04 -6.83
CA MET A 448 -9.42 21.14 -8.25
C MET A 448 -10.07 22.35 -8.93
N LEU A 449 -11.27 22.75 -8.48
CA LEU A 449 -11.96 23.93 -8.97
C LEU A 449 -11.18 25.19 -8.62
N VAL A 450 -10.70 25.30 -7.36
CA VAL A 450 -9.85 26.43 -6.93
C VAL A 450 -8.58 26.49 -7.78
N GLN A 451 -7.91 25.35 -8.00
CA GLN A 451 -6.74 25.27 -8.88
C GLN A 451 -7.04 25.77 -10.30
N SER A 452 -8.13 25.30 -10.89
CA SER A 452 -8.51 25.60 -12.26
C SER A 452 -8.88 27.08 -12.41
N ILE A 453 -9.60 27.66 -11.44
CA ILE A 453 -9.92 29.08 -11.41
C ILE A 453 -8.63 29.91 -11.30
N LEU A 454 -7.77 29.61 -10.32
CA LEU A 454 -6.50 30.31 -10.13
C LEU A 454 -5.66 30.31 -11.40
N GLN A 455 -5.60 29.19 -12.12
CA GLN A 455 -4.86 29.09 -13.37
C GLN A 455 -5.39 30.05 -14.46
N LEU A 456 -6.71 30.17 -14.59
CA LEU A 456 -7.32 31.13 -15.51
C LEU A 456 -7.05 32.58 -15.09
N MET A 457 -7.04 32.86 -13.78
CA MET A 457 -6.70 34.19 -13.24
C MET A 457 -5.25 34.57 -13.56
N ILE A 458 -4.30 33.63 -13.42
CA ILE A 458 -2.89 33.86 -13.75
C ILE A 458 -2.74 34.18 -15.25
N ILE A 459 -3.39 33.43 -16.13
CA ILE A 459 -3.35 33.69 -17.58
C ILE A 459 -3.89 35.09 -17.90
N TYR A 460 -5.00 35.47 -17.27
CA TYR A 460 -5.62 36.79 -17.45
C TYR A 460 -4.72 37.95 -17.00
N GLN A 461 -3.88 37.75 -15.99
CA GLN A 461 -2.95 38.77 -15.52
C GLN A 461 -1.65 38.80 -16.32
N VAL A 462 -1.04 37.64 -16.56
CA VAL A 462 0.31 37.54 -17.15
C VAL A 462 0.33 37.97 -18.62
N LEU A 463 -0.64 37.53 -19.43
CA LEU A 463 -0.60 37.78 -20.87
C LEU A 463 -0.75 39.26 -21.24
N PRO A 464 -1.70 40.03 -20.66
CA PRO A 464 -1.78 41.47 -20.92
C PRO A 464 -0.58 42.23 -20.33
N ALA A 465 -0.17 41.91 -19.10
CA ALA A 465 0.86 42.66 -18.39
C ALA A 465 2.26 42.50 -19.00
N HIS A 466 2.59 41.32 -19.50
CA HIS A 466 3.95 41.01 -19.95
C HIS A 466 4.08 40.71 -21.45
N CYS A 467 3.01 40.28 -22.10
CA CYS A 467 3.03 39.93 -23.52
C CYS A 467 2.25 40.93 -24.40
N GLY A 468 1.64 41.96 -23.79
CA GLY A 468 0.90 43.00 -24.50
C GLY A 468 -0.38 42.51 -25.19
N LEU A 469 -0.89 41.33 -24.80
CA LEU A 469 -2.11 40.79 -25.42
C LEU A 469 -3.34 41.61 -25.01
N PRO A 470 -4.18 42.05 -25.97
CA PRO A 470 -5.43 42.71 -25.68
C PRO A 470 -6.36 41.85 -24.82
N ILE A 471 -6.99 42.47 -23.82
CA ILE A 471 -7.82 41.75 -22.84
C ILE A 471 -9.02 41.04 -23.49
N ASP A 472 -9.54 41.60 -24.57
CA ASP A 472 -10.60 41.01 -25.38
C ASP A 472 -10.14 39.72 -26.07
N VAL A 473 -8.93 39.68 -26.62
CA VAL A 473 -8.35 38.46 -27.22
C VAL A 473 -8.14 37.39 -26.15
N VAL A 474 -7.60 37.76 -24.99
CA VAL A 474 -7.37 36.82 -23.89
C VAL A 474 -8.69 36.20 -23.40
N THR A 475 -9.73 37.01 -23.22
CA THR A 475 -11.02 36.57 -22.71
C THR A 475 -11.88 35.84 -23.73
N THR A 476 -11.81 36.19 -25.01
CA THR A 476 -12.65 35.60 -26.06
C THR A 476 -12.01 34.43 -26.81
N ARG A 477 -10.68 34.31 -26.80
CA ARG A 477 -9.94 33.27 -27.53
C ARG A 477 -9.17 32.34 -26.60
N ILE A 478 -8.26 32.90 -25.81
CA ILE A 478 -7.27 32.08 -25.07
C ILE A 478 -7.88 31.38 -23.86
N ILE A 479 -8.63 32.09 -23.03
CA ILE A 479 -9.27 31.51 -21.83
C ILE A 479 -10.27 30.40 -22.20
N PRO A 480 -11.19 30.60 -23.17
CA PRO A 480 -12.07 29.52 -23.63
C PRO A 480 -11.30 28.31 -24.18
N ALA A 481 -10.21 28.54 -24.92
CA ALA A 481 -9.35 27.46 -25.42
C ALA A 481 -8.68 26.69 -24.27
N ALA A 482 -8.10 27.37 -23.29
CA ALA A 482 -7.48 26.77 -22.11
C ALA A 482 -8.47 25.95 -21.26
N ALA A 483 -9.68 26.48 -21.07
CA ALA A 483 -10.75 25.81 -20.34
C ALA A 483 -11.29 24.56 -21.09
N PHE A 484 -11.45 24.66 -22.42
CA PHE A 484 -11.82 23.51 -23.25
C PHE A 484 -10.73 22.43 -23.22
N THR A 485 -9.46 22.84 -23.31
CA THR A 485 -8.32 21.92 -23.23
C THR A 485 -8.32 21.17 -21.88
N THR A 486 -8.51 21.88 -20.77
CA THR A 486 -8.64 21.29 -19.42
C THR A 486 -9.83 20.33 -19.31
N THR A 487 -10.95 20.65 -19.97
CA THR A 487 -12.12 19.78 -20.02
C THR A 487 -11.82 18.48 -20.75
N MET A 488 -11.18 18.54 -21.92
CA MET A 488 -10.82 17.36 -22.70
C MET A 488 -9.87 16.44 -21.94
N GLY A 489 -8.85 17.01 -21.29
CA GLY A 489 -7.93 16.24 -20.46
C GLY A 489 -8.61 15.54 -19.29
N ASN A 490 -9.46 16.25 -18.54
CA ASN A 490 -10.21 15.66 -17.44
C ASN A 490 -11.19 14.57 -17.89
N CYS A 491 -11.82 14.74 -19.05
CA CYS A 491 -12.64 13.68 -19.66
C CYS A 491 -11.80 12.45 -20.05
N PHE A 492 -10.61 12.66 -20.62
CA PHE A 492 -9.70 11.58 -21.00
C PHE A 492 -9.26 10.77 -19.77
N PHE A 493 -8.80 11.42 -18.70
CA PHE A 493 -8.36 10.72 -17.49
C PHE A 493 -9.51 10.18 -16.64
N ALA A 494 -10.69 10.80 -16.66
CA ALA A 494 -11.89 10.20 -16.06
C ALA A 494 -12.26 8.88 -16.76
N PHE A 495 -12.15 8.85 -18.09
CA PHE A 495 -12.36 7.62 -18.86
C PHE A 495 -11.25 6.59 -18.61
N ALA A 496 -9.99 7.02 -18.53
CA ALA A 496 -8.86 6.13 -18.22
C ALA A 496 -9.03 5.49 -16.83
N GLY A 497 -9.38 6.28 -15.81
CA GLY A 497 -9.65 5.79 -14.45
C GLY A 497 -10.88 4.90 -14.39
N TRP A 498 -11.95 5.22 -15.14
CA TRP A 498 -13.13 4.35 -15.25
C TRP A 498 -12.79 3.01 -15.90
N ARG A 499 -12.00 3.02 -16.98
CA ARG A 499 -11.54 1.81 -17.66
C ARG A 499 -10.69 0.96 -16.73
N LEU A 500 -9.77 1.57 -15.99
CA LEU A 500 -8.95 0.89 -14.99
C LEU A 500 -9.82 0.25 -13.89
N ALA A 501 -10.79 1.01 -13.34
CA ALA A 501 -11.77 0.52 -12.36
C ALA A 501 -12.55 -0.70 -12.87
N ARG A 502 -13.01 -0.63 -14.13
CA ARG A 502 -13.76 -1.71 -14.77
C ARG A 502 -12.88 -2.93 -15.04
N ASP A 503 -11.68 -2.72 -15.56
CA ASP A 503 -10.77 -3.80 -15.96
C ASP A 503 -10.20 -4.52 -14.72
N GLU A 504 -9.98 -3.81 -13.61
CA GLU A 504 -9.55 -4.37 -12.31
C GLU A 504 -10.71 -4.77 -11.37
N LYS A 505 -11.97 -4.54 -11.78
CA LYS A 505 -13.18 -4.77 -10.97
C LYS A 505 -13.14 -4.10 -9.58
N ARG A 506 -12.57 -2.91 -9.54
CA ARG A 506 -12.40 -2.06 -8.35
C ARG A 506 -13.31 -0.84 -8.45
N ASP A 507 -13.79 -0.34 -7.32
CA ASP A 507 -14.61 0.88 -7.28
C ASP A 507 -13.90 2.05 -6.60
N ASP A 508 -12.70 1.84 -6.06
CA ASP A 508 -11.92 2.85 -5.35
C ASP A 508 -10.99 3.68 -6.26
N VAL A 509 -10.87 3.36 -7.56
CA VAL A 509 -9.91 4.00 -8.47
C VAL A 509 -10.18 5.51 -8.61
N THR A 510 -9.13 6.31 -8.38
CA THR A 510 -9.17 7.77 -8.52
C THR A 510 -8.67 8.17 -9.91
N GLY A 511 -9.35 9.11 -10.57
CA GLY A 511 -8.90 9.66 -11.85
C GLY A 511 -7.69 10.58 -11.68
N LEU A 512 -6.82 10.67 -12.69
CA LEU A 512 -5.69 11.64 -12.68
C LEU A 512 -6.18 13.03 -13.11
N PRO A 513 -5.93 14.09 -12.33
CA PRO A 513 -6.29 15.44 -12.71
C PRO A 513 -5.35 15.98 -13.79
N GLU A 514 -5.91 16.62 -14.82
CA GLU A 514 -5.17 17.25 -15.90
C GLU A 514 -5.65 18.69 -16.11
N GLY A 515 -4.73 19.57 -16.49
CA GLY A 515 -5.07 20.92 -16.89
C GLY A 515 -3.86 21.71 -17.34
N VAL A 516 -4.04 23.02 -17.47
CA VAL A 516 -2.95 23.92 -17.81
C VAL A 516 -1.94 23.97 -16.66
N ASN A 517 -0.68 23.67 -16.95
CA ASN A 517 0.37 23.58 -15.95
C ASN A 517 0.87 24.98 -15.56
N THR A 518 0.75 25.35 -14.28
CA THR A 518 1.13 26.66 -13.73
C THR A 518 2.58 27.03 -14.02
N VAL A 519 3.50 26.08 -13.88
CA VAL A 519 4.93 26.29 -14.13
C VAL A 519 5.16 26.60 -15.61
N LEU A 520 4.46 25.90 -16.50
CA LEU A 520 4.57 26.11 -17.94
C LEU A 520 3.92 27.42 -18.37
N VAL A 521 2.88 27.91 -17.69
CA VAL A 521 2.32 29.24 -17.98
C VAL A 521 3.32 30.35 -17.71
N PHE A 522 4.06 30.29 -16.60
CA PHE A 522 5.12 31.27 -16.35
C PHE A 522 6.30 31.10 -17.31
N ALA A 523 6.75 29.88 -17.55
CA ALA A 523 7.85 29.65 -18.49
C ALA A 523 7.51 30.12 -19.91
N TYR A 524 6.30 29.86 -20.41
CA TYR A 524 5.91 30.20 -21.78
C TYR A 524 5.53 31.68 -21.85
N GLY A 525 4.79 32.18 -20.85
CA GLY A 525 4.41 33.59 -20.79
C GLY A 525 5.62 34.51 -20.62
N LEU A 526 6.49 34.26 -19.65
CA LEU A 526 7.57 35.19 -19.28
C LEU A 526 8.90 34.90 -19.98
N SER A 527 9.20 33.66 -20.36
CA SER A 527 10.50 33.30 -20.93
C SER A 527 10.45 33.04 -22.44
N ILE A 528 9.27 32.96 -23.05
CA ILE A 528 9.10 32.75 -24.50
C ILE A 528 8.30 33.89 -25.13
N MET A 529 7.07 34.13 -24.66
CA MET A 529 6.16 35.10 -25.26
C MET A 529 6.53 36.56 -24.92
N ALA A 530 6.81 36.86 -23.64
CA ALA A 530 7.18 38.21 -23.23
C ALA A 530 8.48 38.72 -23.89
N PRO A 531 9.57 37.94 -24.01
CA PRO A 531 10.76 38.37 -24.74
C PRO A 531 10.47 38.63 -26.23
N GLU A 532 9.65 37.79 -26.88
CA GLU A 532 9.26 38.03 -28.28
C GLU A 532 8.44 39.31 -28.43
N TYR A 533 7.53 39.58 -27.48
CA TYR A 533 6.78 40.85 -27.45
C TYR A 533 7.72 42.05 -27.24
N GLN A 534 8.68 41.96 -26.33
CA GLN A 534 9.66 43.02 -26.10
C GLN A 534 10.48 43.33 -27.36
N LEU A 535 10.87 42.30 -28.11
CA LEU A 535 11.65 42.43 -29.34
C LEU A 535 10.82 42.98 -30.53
N THR A 536 9.58 42.52 -30.68
CA THR A 536 8.77 42.79 -31.90
C THR A 536 7.71 43.87 -31.70
N GLN A 537 7.35 44.17 -30.45
CA GLN A 537 6.20 44.98 -30.06
C GLN A 537 4.86 44.50 -30.65
N SER A 538 4.81 43.23 -31.09
CA SER A 538 3.62 42.60 -31.68
C SER A 538 3.11 41.49 -30.78
N PHE A 539 1.89 41.64 -30.29
CA PHE A 539 1.24 40.59 -29.49
C PHE A 539 0.91 39.35 -30.36
N GLU A 540 0.69 39.54 -31.67
CA GLU A 540 0.43 38.44 -32.60
C GLU A 540 1.66 37.55 -32.76
N ALA A 541 2.85 38.15 -32.90
CA ALA A 541 4.11 37.41 -32.95
C ALA A 541 4.38 36.66 -31.64
N ALA A 542 4.14 37.31 -30.49
CA ALA A 542 4.25 36.66 -29.18
C ALA A 542 3.29 35.47 -29.04
N TRP A 543 2.05 35.62 -29.50
CA TRP A 543 1.06 34.54 -29.49
C TRP A 543 1.44 33.39 -30.43
N GLU A 544 1.89 33.69 -31.65
CA GLU A 544 2.39 32.70 -32.62
C GLU A 544 3.56 31.88 -32.06
N VAL A 545 4.53 32.54 -31.39
CA VAL A 545 5.64 31.83 -30.74
C VAL A 545 5.17 30.97 -29.58
N GLY A 546 4.18 31.41 -28.80
CA GLY A 546 3.55 30.58 -27.75
C GLY A 546 2.89 29.33 -28.33
N ILE A 547 2.13 29.46 -29.42
CA ILE A 547 1.50 28.34 -30.13
C ILE A 547 2.56 27.38 -30.69
N PHE A 548 3.62 27.91 -31.29
CA PHE A 548 4.76 27.11 -31.76
C PHE A 548 5.36 26.29 -30.62
N ALA A 549 5.59 26.92 -29.47
CA ALA A 549 6.14 26.25 -28.31
C ALA A 549 5.21 25.12 -27.82
N ALA A 550 3.91 25.35 -27.69
CA ALA A 550 2.95 24.33 -27.25
C ALA A 550 2.91 23.11 -28.21
N VAL A 551 2.86 23.35 -29.52
CA VAL A 551 2.84 22.27 -30.52
C VAL A 551 4.14 21.47 -30.48
N TRP A 552 5.29 22.13 -30.44
CA TRP A 552 6.57 21.40 -30.39
C TRP A 552 6.75 20.65 -29.07
N THR A 553 6.22 21.17 -27.98
CA THR A 553 6.22 20.46 -26.68
C THR A 553 5.54 19.12 -26.81
N ALA A 554 4.32 19.08 -27.36
CA ALA A 554 3.57 17.86 -27.57
C ALA A 554 4.28 16.90 -28.55
N LEU A 555 4.81 17.40 -29.66
CA LEU A 555 5.50 16.56 -30.65
C LEU A 555 6.79 15.94 -30.10
N LEU A 556 7.58 16.71 -29.35
CA LEU A 556 8.81 16.22 -28.71
C LEU A 556 8.48 15.26 -27.56
N GLN A 557 7.43 15.53 -26.78
CA GLN A 557 6.90 14.64 -25.76
C GLN A 557 6.47 13.29 -26.36
N MET A 558 5.81 13.32 -27.53
CA MET A 558 5.50 12.11 -28.30
C MET A 558 6.76 11.39 -28.81
N ALA A 559 7.78 12.12 -29.25
CA ALA A 559 9.05 11.53 -29.67
C ALA A 559 9.79 10.82 -28.53
N LEU A 560 9.57 11.24 -27.28
CA LEU A 560 10.11 10.61 -26.07
C LEU A 560 9.34 9.34 -25.63
N LEU A 561 8.13 9.08 -26.15
CA LEU A 561 7.29 7.94 -25.76
C LEU A 561 8.01 6.57 -25.80
N PRO A 562 8.82 6.23 -26.83
CA PRO A 562 9.54 4.94 -26.86
C PRO A 562 10.50 4.77 -25.67
N PHE A 563 10.96 5.89 -25.10
CA PHE A 563 11.93 5.92 -24.00
C PHE A 563 11.27 6.08 -22.63
N VAL A 564 9.99 6.45 -22.53
CA VAL A 564 9.29 6.64 -21.25
C VAL A 564 9.38 5.41 -20.35
N SER A 565 9.15 4.21 -20.90
CA SER A 565 9.29 2.96 -20.15
C SER A 565 10.72 2.68 -19.68
N PHE A 566 11.71 3.12 -20.44
CA PHE A 566 13.12 3.00 -20.08
C PHE A 566 13.48 4.00 -18.96
N LEU A 567 13.05 5.25 -19.10
CA LEU A 567 13.28 6.32 -18.12
C LEU A 567 12.66 5.97 -16.76
N GLN A 568 11.39 5.55 -16.75
CA GLN A 568 10.69 5.12 -15.52
C GLN A 568 11.39 3.96 -14.81
N ARG A 569 12.04 3.05 -15.56
CA ARG A 569 12.72 1.89 -14.96
C ARG A 569 14.16 2.19 -14.54
N SER A 570 14.77 3.25 -15.07
CA SER A 570 16.19 3.55 -14.88
C SER A 570 16.46 4.58 -13.80
N ILE A 571 15.50 5.46 -13.52
CA ILE A 571 15.64 6.52 -12.52
C ILE A 571 15.14 6.03 -11.16
N PRO A 572 15.95 6.12 -10.08
CA PRO A 572 15.47 5.82 -8.74
C PRO A 572 14.33 6.75 -8.33
N LYS A 573 13.32 6.20 -7.64
CA LYS A 573 12.12 6.95 -7.24
C LYS A 573 12.43 8.20 -6.41
N ALA A 574 13.36 8.08 -5.46
CA ALA A 574 13.78 9.21 -4.64
C ALA A 574 14.39 10.35 -5.47
N ALA A 575 15.12 10.04 -6.56
CA ALA A 575 15.68 11.05 -7.45
C ALA A 575 14.61 11.75 -8.30
N LEU A 576 13.59 11.00 -8.74
CA LEU A 576 12.43 11.55 -9.42
C LEU A 576 11.67 12.52 -8.51
N LEU A 577 11.37 12.10 -7.28
CA LEU A 577 10.68 12.91 -6.27
C LEU A 577 11.50 14.14 -5.83
N ALA A 578 12.84 14.04 -5.78
CA ALA A 578 13.72 15.16 -5.44
C ALA A 578 13.56 16.34 -6.40
N SER A 579 13.52 16.05 -7.70
CA SER A 579 13.40 17.07 -8.75
C SER A 579 12.06 17.80 -8.68
N VAL A 580 10.98 17.05 -8.42
CA VAL A 580 9.62 17.59 -8.26
C VAL A 580 9.50 18.40 -6.96
N SER A 581 10.09 17.90 -5.87
CA SER A 581 10.16 18.59 -4.59
C SER A 581 10.90 19.93 -4.68
N GLY A 582 12.00 19.97 -5.43
CA GLY A 582 12.75 21.21 -5.70
C GLY A 582 11.89 22.27 -6.39
N ILE A 583 11.17 21.90 -7.46
CA ILE A 583 10.24 22.81 -8.16
C ILE A 583 9.09 23.24 -7.25
N ALA A 584 8.48 22.29 -6.54
CA ALA A 584 7.35 22.54 -5.66
C ALA A 584 7.73 23.51 -4.52
N LEU A 585 8.94 23.39 -3.98
CA LEU A 585 9.40 24.33 -2.95
C LEU A 585 9.70 25.71 -3.54
N THR A 586 10.45 25.80 -4.63
CA THR A 586 10.96 27.09 -5.12
C THR A 586 9.95 27.88 -5.93
N PHE A 587 9.35 27.27 -6.96
CA PHE A 587 8.48 27.97 -7.91
C PHE A 587 7.01 27.94 -7.51
N LEU A 588 6.58 26.89 -6.79
CA LEU A 588 5.20 26.78 -6.32
C LEU A 588 5.03 27.32 -4.89
N SER A 589 5.90 27.00 -3.93
CA SER A 589 5.67 27.41 -2.54
C SER A 589 6.14 28.83 -2.26
N MET A 590 7.39 29.17 -2.60
CA MET A 590 7.99 30.43 -2.17
C MET A 590 7.37 31.67 -2.82
N ALA A 591 7.01 31.62 -4.10
CA ALA A 591 6.38 32.76 -4.78
C ALA A 591 5.06 33.17 -4.11
N PHE A 592 4.19 32.19 -3.83
CA PHE A 592 2.92 32.44 -3.16
C PHE A 592 3.07 32.71 -1.67
N ALA A 593 4.10 32.15 -1.01
CA ALA A 593 4.43 32.54 0.35
C ALA A 593 4.73 34.05 0.45
N PHE A 594 5.49 34.61 -0.50
CA PHE A 594 5.70 36.07 -0.49
C PHE A 594 4.41 36.85 -0.70
N GLU A 595 3.55 36.42 -1.63
CA GLU A 595 2.25 37.07 -1.87
C GLU A 595 1.32 37.03 -0.65
N ILE A 596 1.28 35.91 0.07
CA ILE A 596 0.49 35.76 1.30
C ILE A 596 0.95 36.75 2.37
N TRP A 597 2.26 36.93 2.53
CA TRP A 597 2.83 37.85 3.52
C TRP A 597 2.76 39.32 3.07
N GLU A 598 2.70 39.59 1.77
CA GLU A 598 2.41 40.92 1.23
C GLU A 598 0.95 41.33 1.44
N ASN A 599 0.02 40.37 1.37
CA ASN A 599 -1.43 40.60 1.54
C ASN A 599 -2.02 39.82 2.74
N PRO A 600 -1.51 40.03 3.97
CA PRO A 600 -1.76 39.13 5.10
C PRO A 600 -3.22 39.10 5.55
N LEU A 601 -3.93 40.22 5.46
CA LEU A 601 -5.33 40.32 5.90
C LEU A 601 -6.26 39.43 5.08
N ILE A 602 -6.04 39.33 3.76
CA ILE A 602 -6.89 38.54 2.87
C ILE A 602 -6.42 37.08 2.84
N ALA A 603 -5.11 36.84 2.88
CA ALA A 603 -4.53 35.54 2.56
C ALA A 603 -4.25 34.63 3.77
N LEU A 604 -3.94 35.17 4.96
CA LEU A 604 -3.59 34.34 6.13
C LEU A 604 -4.77 33.53 6.69
N GLY A 605 -5.98 34.11 6.68
CA GLY A 605 -7.20 33.41 7.11
C GLY A 605 -7.48 32.14 6.29
N PRO A 606 -7.56 32.25 4.95
CA PRO A 606 -7.65 31.09 4.05
C PRO A 606 -6.51 30.08 4.23
N LEU A 607 -5.26 30.53 4.36
CA LEU A 607 -4.12 29.64 4.61
C LEU A 607 -4.30 28.84 5.91
N PHE A 608 -4.68 29.49 7.00
CA PHE A 608 -4.88 28.82 8.29
C PHE A 608 -6.00 27.78 8.22
N LEU A 609 -7.06 28.08 7.45
CA LEU A 609 -8.15 27.15 7.20
C LEU A 609 -7.67 25.91 6.43
N PHE A 610 -6.80 26.09 5.42
CA PHE A 610 -6.17 24.95 4.74
C PHE A 610 -5.30 24.11 5.69
N LEU A 611 -4.48 24.74 6.52
CA LEU A 611 -3.61 24.05 7.49
C LEU A 611 -4.41 23.24 8.51
N VAL A 612 -5.49 23.80 9.06
CA VAL A 612 -6.33 23.12 10.05
C VAL A 612 -7.12 21.99 9.37
N CYS A 613 -7.77 22.27 8.25
CA CYS A 613 -8.66 21.29 7.66
C CYS A 613 -7.93 20.16 6.94
N TYR A 614 -6.92 20.48 6.14
CA TYR A 614 -6.14 19.46 5.42
C TYR A 614 -4.96 18.93 6.22
N GLY A 615 -4.30 19.75 7.04
CA GLY A 615 -3.17 19.30 7.86
C GLY A 615 -3.57 18.54 9.12
N ALA A 616 -4.61 18.99 9.83
CA ALA A 616 -5.11 18.30 11.03
C ALA A 616 -6.32 17.37 10.76
N GLY A 617 -6.79 17.28 9.51
CA GLY A 617 -7.94 16.44 9.14
C GLY A 617 -9.29 16.91 9.71
N VAL A 618 -9.39 18.19 10.08
CA VAL A 618 -10.61 18.78 10.66
C VAL A 618 -11.59 19.14 9.54
N LYS A 619 -12.86 18.78 9.68
CA LYS A 619 -13.91 19.18 8.72
C LYS A 619 -14.53 20.51 9.14
N LEU A 620 -14.83 21.37 8.17
CA LEU A 620 -15.60 22.60 8.41
C LEU A 620 -17.03 22.28 8.87
N PRO A 621 -17.64 23.16 9.68
CA PRO A 621 -19.06 23.03 10.03
C PRO A 621 -19.93 23.01 8.77
N LEU A 622 -21.09 22.33 8.86
CA LEU A 622 -22.05 22.15 7.76
C LEU A 622 -21.56 21.30 6.57
N HIS A 623 -20.42 20.60 6.70
CA HIS A 623 -19.80 19.85 5.60
C HIS A 623 -19.44 20.73 4.38
N LEU A 624 -19.12 22.01 4.62
CA LEU A 624 -18.63 22.88 3.56
C LEU A 624 -17.23 22.40 3.10
N PRO A 625 -16.98 22.24 1.78
CA PRO A 625 -15.66 21.87 1.31
C PRO A 625 -14.61 22.92 1.67
N THR A 626 -13.46 22.47 2.18
CA THR A 626 -12.38 23.32 2.68
C THR A 626 -11.93 24.39 1.69
N GLY A 627 -11.68 24.00 0.42
CA GLY A 627 -11.25 24.94 -0.61
C GLY A 627 -12.24 26.04 -0.90
N LEU A 628 -13.54 25.71 -0.96
CA LEU A 628 -14.60 26.68 -1.15
C LEU A 628 -14.75 27.59 0.08
N GLY A 629 -14.69 27.02 1.29
CA GLY A 629 -14.74 27.79 2.53
C GLY A 629 -13.60 28.80 2.66
N ALA A 630 -12.38 28.39 2.31
CA ALA A 630 -11.22 29.28 2.30
C ALA A 630 -11.37 30.41 1.27
N LEU A 631 -11.82 30.10 0.06
CA LEU A 631 -12.04 31.09 -0.99
C LEU A 631 -13.11 32.11 -0.61
N LEU A 632 -14.23 31.64 -0.06
CA LEU A 632 -15.33 32.51 0.41
C LEU A 632 -14.89 33.38 1.58
N LEU A 633 -14.09 32.85 2.50
CA LEU A 633 -13.55 33.60 3.63
C LEU A 633 -12.64 34.74 3.15
N GLY A 634 -11.67 34.45 2.27
CA GLY A 634 -10.77 35.46 1.72
C GLY A 634 -11.53 36.53 0.92
N THR A 635 -12.49 36.10 0.09
CA THR A 635 -13.36 37.01 -0.68
C THR A 635 -14.17 37.92 0.24
N LEU A 636 -14.82 37.36 1.27
CA LEU A 636 -15.59 38.14 2.24
C LEU A 636 -14.72 39.20 2.93
N ILE A 637 -13.52 38.82 3.38
CA ILE A 637 -12.59 39.75 4.02
C ILE A 637 -12.20 40.86 3.04
N ALA A 638 -11.89 40.52 1.78
CA ALA A 638 -11.51 41.50 0.76
C ALA A 638 -12.62 42.53 0.49
N PHE A 639 -13.87 42.08 0.38
CA PHE A 639 -15.03 42.98 0.24
C PHE A 639 -15.24 43.86 1.48
N VAL A 640 -15.12 43.30 2.68
CA VAL A 640 -15.22 44.07 3.93
C VAL A 640 -14.15 45.16 3.97
N LEU A 641 -12.89 44.84 3.66
CA LEU A 641 -11.81 45.82 3.63
C LEU A 641 -12.07 46.93 2.61
N TYR A 642 -12.54 46.58 1.40
CA TYR A 642 -12.88 47.55 0.37
C TYR A 642 -14.00 48.51 0.82
N TYR A 643 -15.12 47.98 1.32
CA TYR A 643 -16.26 48.80 1.71
C TYR A 643 -16.05 49.59 3.02
N THR A 644 -15.13 49.15 3.88
CA THR A 644 -14.74 49.89 5.09
C THR A 644 -13.68 50.95 4.83
N GLY A 645 -13.12 51.00 3.61
CA GLY A 645 -12.07 51.94 3.23
C GLY A 645 -10.69 51.59 3.80
N ALA A 646 -10.50 50.36 4.30
CA ALA A 646 -9.20 49.87 4.74
C ALA A 646 -8.28 49.62 3.54
N SER A 647 -6.96 49.72 3.73
CA SER A 647 -5.98 49.50 2.67
C SER A 647 -6.09 48.08 2.11
N THR A 648 -6.50 47.95 0.85
CA THR A 648 -6.59 46.67 0.13
C THR A 648 -6.19 46.85 -1.33
N ASN A 649 -5.48 45.87 -1.88
CA ASN A 649 -5.13 45.80 -3.29
C ASN A 649 -6.29 45.22 -4.16
N PHE A 650 -7.35 44.73 -3.52
CA PHE A 650 -8.53 44.21 -4.20
C PHE A 650 -9.53 45.33 -4.50
N VAL A 651 -9.90 45.45 -5.77
CA VAL A 651 -10.97 46.34 -6.24
C VAL A 651 -12.06 45.48 -6.86
N PRO A 652 -13.27 45.42 -6.27
CA PRO A 652 -14.36 44.65 -6.82
C PRO A 652 -14.90 45.32 -8.09
N MET A 653 -15.39 44.50 -9.00
CA MET A 653 -16.02 45.00 -10.22
C MET A 653 -17.29 45.78 -9.90
N THR A 654 -17.35 47.03 -10.34
CA THR A 654 -18.45 47.97 -10.03
C THR A 654 -19.49 48.11 -11.15
N GLN A 655 -19.16 47.68 -12.37
CA GLN A 655 -20.06 47.69 -13.51
C GLN A 655 -20.78 46.34 -13.65
N PRO A 656 -22.07 46.29 -14.02
CA PRO A 656 -22.78 45.03 -14.25
C PRO A 656 -22.16 44.28 -15.44
N TYR A 657 -21.81 43.01 -15.24
CA TYR A 657 -21.25 42.15 -16.28
C TYR A 657 -22.32 41.29 -16.94
N THR A 658 -22.32 41.30 -18.28
CA THR A 658 -23.21 40.46 -19.08
C THR A 658 -22.50 39.18 -19.47
N LEU A 659 -22.98 38.05 -18.98
CA LEU A 659 -22.56 36.72 -19.45
C LEU A 659 -22.84 36.62 -20.96
N ALA A 660 -21.87 36.13 -21.71
CA ALA A 660 -21.94 36.03 -23.16
C ALA A 660 -21.63 34.60 -23.57
N LEU A 661 -22.45 34.04 -24.47
CA LEU A 661 -22.20 32.71 -25.01
C LEU A 661 -20.95 32.76 -25.91
N GLN A 662 -19.88 32.10 -25.49
CA GLN A 662 -18.66 31.95 -26.27
C GLN A 662 -18.45 30.51 -26.70
N VAL A 663 -18.14 30.33 -27.98
CA VAL A 663 -17.81 29.03 -28.56
C VAL A 663 -16.32 29.02 -28.86
N PRO A 664 -15.57 27.97 -28.46
CA PRO A 664 -14.16 27.83 -28.83
C PRO A 664 -14.00 27.94 -30.35
N HIS A 665 -13.06 28.76 -30.79
CA HIS A 665 -12.80 28.96 -32.20
C HIS A 665 -11.59 28.14 -32.63
N VAL A 666 -11.73 27.40 -33.74
CA VAL A 666 -10.63 26.65 -34.33
C VAL A 666 -9.85 27.58 -35.26
N ASP A 667 -8.57 27.82 -34.96
CA ASP A 667 -7.66 28.67 -35.74
C ASP A 667 -6.46 27.87 -36.26
N VAL A 668 -6.73 26.96 -37.20
CA VAL A 668 -5.67 26.20 -37.90
C VAL A 668 -4.69 27.12 -38.64
N PRO A 669 -5.12 28.24 -39.28
CA PRO A 669 -4.19 29.19 -39.89
C PRO A 669 -3.16 29.78 -38.91
N LEU A 670 -3.54 30.07 -37.66
CA LEU A 670 -2.61 30.52 -36.63
C LEU A 670 -1.52 29.47 -36.36
N VAL A 671 -1.88 28.19 -36.23
CA VAL A 671 -0.90 27.10 -36.05
C VAL A 671 0.05 27.00 -37.25
N PHE A 672 -0.48 27.13 -38.46
CA PHE A 672 0.34 27.10 -39.67
C PHE A 672 1.31 28.28 -39.74
N ARG A 673 0.87 29.50 -39.41
CA ARG A 673 1.73 30.68 -39.30
C ARG A 673 2.79 30.51 -38.23
N ALA A 674 2.41 30.07 -37.04
CA ALA A 674 3.32 29.80 -35.94
C ALA A 674 4.46 28.85 -36.35
N LEU A 675 4.13 27.73 -37.03
CA LEU A 675 5.10 26.73 -37.49
C LEU A 675 5.97 27.19 -38.67
N THR A 676 5.51 28.14 -39.48
CA THR A 676 6.23 28.61 -40.68
C THR A 676 7.01 29.92 -40.47
N SER A 677 6.69 30.70 -39.44
CA SER A 677 7.32 32.01 -39.13
C SER A 677 8.83 31.92 -38.86
N GLY A 678 9.31 30.77 -38.41
CA GLY A 678 10.71 30.57 -38.01
C GLY A 678 11.09 31.19 -36.65
N ALA A 679 10.25 32.08 -36.10
CA ALA A 679 10.56 32.85 -34.88
C ALA A 679 10.71 31.97 -33.63
N GLY A 680 9.89 30.92 -33.52
CA GLY A 680 9.89 30.02 -32.38
C GLY A 680 11.16 29.17 -32.22
N TRP A 681 11.95 28.97 -33.28
CA TRP A 681 13.19 28.18 -33.21
C TRP A 681 14.24 28.79 -32.28
N LYS A 682 14.22 30.12 -32.09
CA LYS A 682 15.13 30.84 -31.18
C LYS A 682 14.96 30.39 -29.72
N TYR A 683 13.75 29.93 -29.37
CA TYR A 683 13.38 29.53 -28.02
C TYR A 683 13.48 28.01 -27.80
N MET A 684 14.02 27.25 -28.76
CA MET A 684 14.14 25.80 -28.64
C MET A 684 15.01 25.38 -27.44
N SER A 685 15.96 26.23 -27.05
CA SER A 685 16.79 26.10 -25.86
C SER A 685 15.99 26.13 -24.55
N ILE A 686 14.79 26.74 -24.55
CA ILE A 686 13.85 26.79 -23.42
C ILE A 686 12.80 25.70 -23.56
N ILE A 687 12.28 25.49 -24.78
CA ILE A 687 11.23 24.50 -25.07
C ILE A 687 11.72 23.09 -24.75
N MET A 688 12.92 22.70 -25.19
CA MET A 688 13.47 21.34 -24.98
C MET A 688 13.56 20.94 -23.50
N PRO A 689 14.17 21.74 -22.61
CA PRO A 689 14.14 21.48 -21.17
C PRO A 689 12.72 21.39 -20.60
N MET A 690 11.78 22.24 -21.06
CA MET A 690 10.40 22.23 -20.57
C MET A 690 9.61 20.99 -21.01
N VAL A 691 9.88 20.45 -22.20
CA VAL A 691 9.33 19.14 -22.62
C VAL A 691 9.74 18.06 -21.65
N LEU A 692 11.02 18.04 -21.29
CA LEU A 692 11.53 17.06 -20.35
C LEU A 692 10.92 17.27 -18.95
N VAL A 693 10.77 18.51 -18.49
CA VAL A 693 10.05 18.84 -17.24
C VAL A 693 8.64 18.26 -17.26
N ASN A 694 7.89 18.44 -18.35
CA ASN A 694 6.51 17.95 -18.44
C ASN A 694 6.45 16.41 -18.42
N VAL A 695 7.32 15.74 -19.19
CA VAL A 695 7.40 14.27 -19.22
C VAL A 695 7.82 13.69 -17.88
N MET A 696 8.85 14.25 -17.26
CA MET A 696 9.34 13.78 -15.96
C MET A 696 8.31 14.00 -14.85
N SER A 697 7.61 15.15 -14.88
CA SER A 697 6.49 15.42 -13.96
C SER A 697 5.35 14.42 -14.14
N ALA A 698 5.01 14.07 -15.39
CA ALA A 698 4.01 13.05 -15.69
C ALA A 698 4.43 11.67 -15.16
N ILE A 699 5.68 11.25 -15.38
CA ILE A 699 6.22 9.98 -14.87
C ILE A 699 6.13 9.95 -13.33
N ALA A 700 6.53 11.03 -12.65
CA ALA A 700 6.42 11.14 -11.20
C ALA A 700 4.97 10.99 -10.71
N ASN A 701 4.01 11.57 -11.43
CA ASN A 701 2.60 11.44 -11.10
C ASN A 701 2.07 10.02 -11.30
N PHE A 702 2.49 9.32 -12.35
CA PHE A 702 2.12 7.92 -12.53
C PHE A 702 2.72 7.01 -11.45
N GLU A 703 3.93 7.30 -10.98
CA GLU A 703 4.57 6.53 -9.91
C GLU A 703 3.92 6.75 -8.55
N THR A 704 3.56 7.98 -8.23
CA THR A 704 2.82 8.30 -6.99
C THR A 704 1.42 7.70 -7.01
N ALA A 705 0.74 7.68 -8.15
CA ALA A 705 -0.54 6.97 -8.32
C ALA A 705 -0.39 5.45 -8.17
N ALA A 706 0.63 4.86 -8.81
CA ALA A 706 0.92 3.43 -8.69
C ALA A 706 1.30 3.02 -7.26
N ALA A 707 1.91 3.93 -6.48
CA ALA A 707 2.25 3.69 -5.08
C ALA A 707 1.03 3.51 -4.18
N VAL A 708 -0.12 4.12 -4.53
CA VAL A 708 -1.40 3.99 -3.81
C VAL A 708 -2.38 3.03 -4.52
N GLY A 709 -1.88 2.21 -5.44
CA GLY A 709 -2.62 1.11 -6.05
C GLY A 709 -3.24 1.41 -7.42
N ASP A 710 -3.13 2.63 -7.96
CA ASP A 710 -3.74 2.99 -9.25
C ASP A 710 -2.67 3.08 -10.35
N LYS A 711 -2.56 2.04 -11.19
CA LYS A 711 -1.50 1.93 -12.21
C LYS A 711 -2.00 2.37 -13.59
N TYR A 712 -1.69 3.60 -13.95
CA TYR A 712 -1.93 4.14 -15.28
C TYR A 712 -0.83 3.73 -16.27
N ASP A 713 -1.20 3.49 -17.53
CA ASP A 713 -0.24 3.25 -18.60
C ASP A 713 0.47 4.56 -18.99
N PRO A 714 1.79 4.68 -18.79
CA PRO A 714 2.51 5.92 -19.08
C PRO A 714 2.43 6.31 -20.56
N ILE A 715 2.46 5.34 -21.47
CA ILE A 715 2.49 5.62 -22.91
C ILE A 715 1.16 6.22 -23.35
N SER A 716 0.04 5.55 -23.03
CA SER A 716 -1.29 6.06 -23.38
C SER A 716 -1.59 7.40 -22.71
N SER A 717 -1.13 7.60 -21.48
CA SER A 717 -1.37 8.83 -20.71
C SER A 717 -0.60 10.03 -21.27
N VAL A 718 0.70 9.87 -21.56
CA VAL A 718 1.54 10.93 -22.16
C VAL A 718 1.08 11.25 -23.58
N LEU A 719 0.64 10.23 -24.34
CA LEU A 719 0.04 10.43 -25.66
C LEU A 719 -1.26 11.23 -25.57
N GLY A 720 -2.13 10.90 -24.61
CA GLY A 720 -3.38 11.63 -24.37
C GLY A 720 -3.15 13.11 -24.09
N ASP A 721 -2.27 13.41 -23.13
CA ASP A 721 -1.87 14.78 -22.77
C ASP A 721 -1.28 15.55 -23.98
N SER A 722 -0.44 14.89 -24.78
CA SER A 722 0.13 15.50 -25.99
C SER A 722 -0.95 15.85 -27.04
N LEU A 723 -1.91 14.95 -27.24
CA LEU A 723 -3.02 15.18 -28.16
C LEU A 723 -3.93 16.31 -27.69
N VAL A 724 -4.22 16.36 -26.38
CA VAL A 724 -4.99 17.44 -25.76
C VAL A 724 -4.27 18.78 -25.92
N THR A 725 -2.95 18.83 -25.71
CA THR A 725 -2.14 20.04 -25.95
C THR A 725 -2.22 20.53 -27.40
N ILE A 726 -2.09 19.63 -28.39
CA ILE A 726 -2.18 20.00 -29.82
C ILE A 726 -3.58 20.53 -30.14
N LEU A 727 -4.63 19.89 -29.64
CA LEU A 727 -6.01 20.36 -29.81
C LEU A 727 -6.20 21.74 -29.18
N GLY A 728 -5.64 21.97 -28.00
CA GLY A 728 -5.63 23.28 -27.35
C GLY A 728 -4.94 24.36 -28.20
N ALA A 729 -3.78 24.05 -28.76
CA ALA A 729 -3.06 24.95 -29.66
C ALA A 729 -3.89 25.30 -30.91
N CYS A 730 -4.59 24.33 -31.51
CA CYS A 730 -5.53 24.56 -32.62
C CYS A 730 -6.73 25.45 -32.25
N LEU A 731 -7.04 25.56 -30.95
CA LEU A 731 -8.09 26.45 -30.43
C LEU A 731 -7.53 27.82 -29.97
N GLY A 732 -6.20 28.00 -30.04
CA GLY A 732 -5.53 29.24 -29.65
C GLY A 732 -4.95 29.26 -28.24
N ASN A 733 -4.91 28.13 -27.52
CA ASN A 733 -4.23 28.02 -26.23
C ASN A 733 -2.70 27.90 -26.43
N PRO A 734 -1.88 28.89 -26.03
CA PRO A 734 -0.43 28.84 -26.19
C PRO A 734 0.28 28.02 -25.09
N PHE A 735 -0.46 27.42 -24.16
CA PHE A 735 0.10 26.72 -23.02
C PHE A 735 -0.12 25.20 -23.10
N PRO A 736 0.96 24.40 -22.95
CA PRO A 736 0.83 22.95 -22.85
C PRO A 736 0.09 22.51 -21.58
N THR A 737 -0.61 21.37 -21.69
CA THR A 737 -1.22 20.69 -20.54
C THR A 737 -0.20 19.83 -19.81
N GLY A 738 -0.56 19.46 -18.59
CA GLY A 738 0.14 18.44 -17.85
C GLY A 738 -0.76 17.80 -16.80
N VAL A 739 -0.40 16.57 -16.44
CA VAL A 739 -1.01 15.86 -15.31
C VAL A 739 -0.63 16.59 -14.02
N TYR A 740 -1.61 16.96 -13.22
CA TYR A 740 -1.41 17.62 -11.94
C TYR A 740 -0.90 16.65 -10.87
N ILE A 741 -0.03 17.17 -10.01
CA ILE A 741 0.52 16.44 -8.88
C ILE A 741 -0.52 16.39 -7.75
N GLY A 742 -0.58 15.26 -7.03
CA GLY A 742 -1.44 15.13 -5.84
C GLY A 742 -2.39 13.94 -5.83
N HIS A 743 -2.26 12.98 -6.76
CA HIS A 743 -3.10 11.77 -6.81
C HIS A 743 -3.29 11.06 -5.45
N PRO A 744 -2.24 10.83 -4.62
CA PRO A 744 -2.41 10.22 -3.30
C PRO A 744 -3.36 10.98 -2.37
N ILE A 745 -3.39 12.31 -2.47
CA ILE A 745 -4.23 13.19 -1.64
C ILE A 745 -5.70 12.98 -2.03
N TYR A 746 -6.00 13.04 -3.33
CA TYR A 746 -7.35 12.81 -3.84
C TYR A 746 -7.85 11.40 -3.50
N LYS A 747 -6.97 10.40 -3.61
CA LYS A 747 -7.25 9.02 -3.21
C LYS A 747 -7.55 8.90 -1.70
N ALA A 748 -6.74 9.54 -0.86
CA ALA A 748 -6.92 9.54 0.59
C ALA A 748 -8.24 10.23 1.03
N MET A 749 -8.71 11.21 0.27
CA MET A 749 -10.04 11.83 0.47
C MET A 749 -11.21 10.94 0.04
N GLY A 750 -10.96 9.78 -0.58
CA GLY A 750 -11.99 8.88 -1.10
C GLY A 750 -12.59 9.32 -2.43
N ALA A 751 -11.89 10.18 -3.18
CA ALA A 751 -12.31 10.63 -4.51
C ALA A 751 -12.13 9.51 -5.54
N ARG A 752 -13.04 9.46 -6.53
CA ARG A 752 -13.04 8.47 -7.61
C ARG A 752 -12.81 9.19 -8.94
N ASN A 753 -13.65 8.96 -9.94
CA ASN A 753 -13.60 9.66 -11.23
C ASN A 753 -14.63 10.80 -11.32
N GLY A 754 -15.54 10.91 -10.35
CA GLY A 754 -16.65 11.87 -10.40
C GLY A 754 -16.19 13.33 -10.36
N TYR A 755 -15.17 13.62 -9.55
CA TYR A 755 -14.64 14.97 -9.39
C TYR A 755 -14.06 15.56 -10.70
N LEU A 756 -13.44 14.74 -11.55
CA LEU A 756 -12.94 15.15 -12.86
C LEU A 756 -14.08 15.54 -13.80
N GLY A 757 -15.15 14.74 -13.81
CA GLY A 757 -16.35 15.04 -14.59
C GLY A 757 -17.03 16.32 -14.13
N MET A 758 -17.13 16.53 -12.81
CA MET A 758 -17.65 17.78 -12.23
C MET A 758 -16.79 18.98 -12.61
N ASN A 759 -15.47 18.85 -12.55
CA ASN A 759 -14.55 19.91 -12.95
C ASN A 759 -14.67 20.23 -14.45
N ALA A 760 -14.74 19.21 -15.30
CA ALA A 760 -14.94 19.35 -16.74
C ALA A 760 -16.24 20.12 -17.06
N VAL A 761 -17.35 19.78 -16.40
CA VAL A 761 -18.64 20.49 -16.56
C VAL A 761 -18.55 21.93 -16.09
N CYS A 762 -18.00 22.17 -14.89
CA CYS A 762 -17.92 23.53 -14.35
C CYS A 762 -17.02 24.43 -15.18
N ILE A 763 -15.82 23.98 -15.56
CA ILE A 763 -14.89 24.75 -16.38
C ILE A 763 -15.44 24.98 -17.79
N SER A 764 -16.15 23.99 -18.36
CA SER A 764 -16.88 24.18 -19.62
C SER A 764 -17.96 25.26 -19.52
N LEU A 765 -18.75 25.27 -18.45
CA LEU A 765 -19.77 26.30 -18.23
C LEU A 765 -19.15 27.69 -18.07
N LEU A 766 -18.03 27.80 -17.34
CA LEU A 766 -17.32 29.07 -17.18
C LEU A 766 -16.78 29.60 -18.51
N ALA A 767 -16.25 28.71 -19.35
CA ALA A 767 -15.79 29.04 -20.69
C ALA A 767 -16.93 29.47 -21.60
N VAL A 768 -17.99 28.68 -21.66
CA VAL A 768 -19.13 28.89 -22.56
C VAL A 768 -19.92 30.13 -22.20
N LEU A 769 -20.02 30.49 -20.91
CA LEU A 769 -20.73 31.69 -20.46
C LEU A 769 -19.85 32.96 -20.41
N ASN A 770 -18.57 32.85 -20.80
CA ASN A 770 -17.58 33.90 -20.63
C ASN A 770 -17.58 34.44 -19.19
N ALA A 771 -17.65 33.56 -18.19
CA ALA A 771 -17.79 33.94 -16.79
C ALA A 771 -16.45 34.28 -16.12
N THR A 772 -15.33 34.02 -16.79
CA THR A 772 -13.98 34.22 -16.22
C THR A 772 -13.67 35.67 -15.80
N PRO A 773 -13.98 36.71 -16.61
CA PRO A 773 -13.79 38.10 -16.18
C PRO A 773 -14.64 38.46 -14.95
N TRP A 774 -15.85 37.90 -14.85
CA TRP A 774 -16.72 38.08 -13.69
C TRP A 774 -16.12 37.41 -12.44
N ILE A 775 -15.57 36.20 -12.55
CA ILE A 775 -14.88 35.54 -11.44
C ILE A 775 -13.68 36.37 -10.98
N ILE A 776 -12.85 36.87 -11.91
CA ILE A 776 -11.67 37.67 -11.57
C ILE A 776 -12.06 38.99 -10.90
N GLY A 777 -13.15 39.62 -11.36
CA GLY A 777 -13.68 40.84 -10.78
C GLY A 777 -14.37 40.66 -9.41
N THR A 778 -14.58 39.42 -8.97
CA THR A 778 -15.29 39.10 -7.72
C THR A 778 -14.42 38.37 -6.71
N ILE A 779 -13.51 37.51 -7.13
CA ILE A 779 -12.69 36.69 -6.24
C ILE A 779 -11.24 37.19 -6.29
N PRO A 780 -10.67 37.65 -5.16
CA PRO A 780 -9.26 38.04 -5.12
C PRO A 780 -8.36 36.82 -5.27
N ILE A 781 -7.31 36.92 -6.10
CA ILE A 781 -6.34 35.83 -6.29
C ILE A 781 -5.69 35.42 -4.96
N SER A 782 -5.44 36.40 -4.09
CA SER A 782 -4.90 36.24 -2.74
C SER A 782 -5.77 35.38 -1.80
N SER A 783 -7.03 35.11 -2.15
CA SER A 783 -7.90 34.20 -1.39
C SER A 783 -7.60 32.71 -1.67
N GLY A 784 -6.98 32.39 -2.81
CA GLY A 784 -6.69 31.02 -3.23
C GLY A 784 -5.22 30.61 -3.14
N VAL A 785 -4.28 31.56 -3.05
CA VAL A 785 -2.82 31.28 -3.04
C VAL A 785 -2.35 30.39 -1.88
N GLY A 786 -3.04 30.41 -0.74
CA GLY A 786 -2.76 29.51 0.39
C GLY A 786 -2.89 28.02 0.04
N PHE A 787 -3.75 27.69 -0.95
CA PHE A 787 -3.91 26.33 -1.44
C PHE A 787 -2.68 25.85 -2.23
N LEU A 788 -2.08 26.73 -3.04
CA LEU A 788 -0.89 26.42 -3.84
C LEU A 788 0.31 26.17 -2.94
N LEU A 789 0.47 26.98 -1.87
CA LEU A 789 1.48 26.78 -0.84
C LEU A 789 1.28 25.42 -0.13
N TRP A 790 0.05 25.06 0.23
CA TRP A 790 -0.26 23.77 0.83
C TRP A 790 0.15 22.60 -0.07
N ILE A 791 -0.21 22.64 -1.35
CA ILE A 791 0.18 21.61 -2.32
C ILE A 791 1.70 21.48 -2.39
N GLY A 792 2.43 22.60 -2.50
CA GLY A 792 3.88 22.60 -2.56
C GLY A 792 4.53 21.96 -1.32
N MET A 793 4.05 22.30 -0.12
CA MET A 793 4.52 21.70 1.14
C MET A 793 4.27 20.19 1.20
N VAL A 794 3.08 19.72 0.80
CA VAL A 794 2.74 18.29 0.83
C VAL A 794 3.59 17.50 -0.17
N ILE A 795 3.81 18.04 -1.39
CA ILE A 795 4.69 17.42 -2.38
C ILE A 795 6.10 17.27 -1.82
N THR A 796 6.64 18.35 -1.25
CA THR A 796 7.96 18.31 -0.63
C THR A 796 8.01 17.31 0.52
N ALA A 797 7.04 17.32 1.44
CA ALA A 797 6.97 16.36 2.54
C ALA A 797 6.94 14.90 2.05
N SER A 798 6.13 14.60 1.04
CA SER A 798 6.00 13.24 0.47
C SER A 798 7.29 12.71 -0.13
N SER A 799 8.21 13.59 -0.58
CA SER A 799 9.52 13.18 -1.08
C SER A 799 10.46 12.66 0.01
N PHE A 800 10.20 13.01 1.27
CA PHE A 800 10.97 12.56 2.44
C PHE A 800 10.31 11.37 3.17
N GLU A 801 9.09 10.99 2.80
CA GLU A 801 8.38 9.89 3.46
C GLU A 801 9.00 8.53 3.12
N LYS A 802 9.29 7.75 4.16
CA LYS A 802 10.00 6.47 4.07
C LYS A 802 9.05 5.35 3.65
N LYS A 803 9.36 4.62 2.58
CA LYS A 803 8.86 3.24 2.40
C LYS A 803 9.71 2.29 3.25
N GLU A 804 9.07 1.38 3.97
CA GLU A 804 9.67 0.44 4.94
C GLU A 804 10.89 -0.37 4.41
N GLN A 805 11.08 -0.44 3.09
CA GLN A 805 12.14 -1.18 2.41
C GLN A 805 13.30 -0.32 1.85
N GLU A 806 13.23 1.02 1.89
CA GLU A 806 14.28 1.88 1.30
C GLU A 806 15.23 2.45 2.38
N SER A 807 16.52 2.52 2.04
CA SER A 807 17.54 3.26 2.79
C SER A 807 17.15 4.71 3.00
N ASN A 808 17.81 5.44 3.91
CA ASN A 808 17.53 6.85 4.18
C ASN A 808 17.90 7.76 2.99
N HIS A 809 17.08 7.74 1.93
CA HIS A 809 17.28 8.50 0.69
C HIS A 809 17.01 10.01 0.83
N GLY A 810 16.62 10.49 2.02
CA GLY A 810 16.37 11.91 2.26
C GLY A 810 17.56 12.80 1.89
N THR A 811 18.80 12.35 2.10
CA THR A 811 20.00 13.12 1.68
C THR A 811 20.10 13.27 0.17
N ALA A 812 19.71 12.24 -0.60
CA ALA A 812 19.66 12.31 -2.06
C ALA A 812 18.56 13.28 -2.53
N VAL A 813 17.44 13.32 -1.81
CA VAL A 813 16.35 14.27 -2.06
C VAL A 813 16.84 15.71 -1.87
N VAL A 814 17.48 16.02 -0.73
CA VAL A 814 18.04 17.36 -0.48
C VAL A 814 19.05 17.75 -1.56
N LEU A 815 19.97 16.85 -1.93
CA LEU A 815 20.96 17.11 -2.97
C LEU A 815 20.30 17.43 -4.32
N GLY A 816 19.24 16.70 -4.67
CA GLY A 816 18.45 16.97 -5.89
C GLY A 816 17.69 18.29 -5.87
N MET A 817 17.42 18.89 -4.70
CA MET A 817 16.74 20.19 -4.63
C MET A 817 17.67 21.39 -4.87
N VAL A 818 18.98 21.23 -4.66
CA VAL A 818 19.97 22.32 -4.74
C VAL A 818 19.97 23.02 -6.11
N PRO A 819 19.92 22.33 -7.26
CA PRO A 819 19.87 23.00 -8.56
C PRO A 819 18.63 23.88 -8.75
N ALA A 820 17.47 23.44 -8.27
CA ALA A 820 16.22 24.22 -8.35
C ALA A 820 16.28 25.50 -7.49
N LEU A 821 16.91 25.42 -6.31
CA LEU A 821 17.15 26.58 -5.45
C LEU A 821 18.07 27.60 -6.11
N SER A 822 19.12 27.13 -6.78
CA SER A 822 20.05 27.98 -7.54
C SER A 822 19.35 28.69 -8.70
N ALA A 823 18.54 27.95 -9.47
CA ALA A 823 17.77 28.52 -10.58
C ALA A 823 16.79 29.59 -10.10
N TRP A 824 16.07 29.33 -9.01
CA TRP A 824 15.14 30.29 -8.43
C TRP A 824 15.85 31.53 -7.86
N GLY A 825 16.95 31.35 -7.14
CA GLY A 825 17.75 32.46 -6.61
C GLY A 825 18.29 33.37 -7.72
N PHE A 826 18.79 32.77 -8.81
CA PHE A 826 19.21 33.52 -9.98
C PHE A 826 18.05 34.29 -10.62
N GLN A 827 16.88 33.65 -10.78
CA GLN A 827 15.69 34.29 -11.36
C GLN A 827 15.25 35.52 -10.55
N LEU A 828 15.27 35.46 -9.22
CA LEU A 828 14.91 36.60 -8.37
C LEU A 828 15.85 37.79 -8.58
N ILE A 829 17.15 37.53 -8.67
CA ILE A 829 18.16 38.56 -8.91
C ILE A 829 17.93 39.20 -10.29
N GLN A 830 17.74 38.38 -11.33
CA GLN A 830 17.48 38.87 -12.68
C GLN A 830 16.20 39.73 -12.73
N ASN A 831 15.08 39.24 -12.18
CA ASN A 831 13.82 39.98 -12.16
C ASN A 831 13.93 41.32 -11.43
N SER A 832 14.63 41.34 -10.29
CA SER A 832 14.83 42.56 -9.51
C SER A 832 15.62 43.62 -10.28
N LEU A 833 16.65 43.19 -11.01
CA LEU A 833 17.49 44.08 -11.81
C LEU A 833 16.73 44.62 -13.02
N THR A 834 15.95 43.78 -13.71
CA THR A 834 15.07 44.19 -14.80
C THR A 834 14.05 45.23 -14.33
N ALA A 835 13.50 45.09 -13.12
CA ALA A 835 12.56 46.07 -12.56
C ALA A 835 13.20 47.44 -12.28
N THR A 836 14.51 47.48 -12.01
CA THR A 836 15.23 48.72 -11.64
C THR A 836 15.95 49.43 -12.80
N SER A 837 16.11 48.79 -13.97
CA SER A 837 16.85 49.36 -15.11
C SER A 837 15.96 49.55 -16.35
N PRO A 838 15.48 50.78 -16.65
CA PRO A 838 14.57 51.05 -17.77
C PRO A 838 15.21 50.94 -19.17
N ALA A 839 16.55 50.89 -19.28
CA ALA A 839 17.29 50.95 -20.55
C ALA A 839 17.84 49.59 -21.03
N GLY A 840 17.33 48.48 -20.48
CA GLY A 840 17.90 47.15 -20.68
C GLY A 840 19.00 46.87 -19.65
N VAL A 841 19.00 45.64 -19.13
CA VAL A 841 19.99 45.17 -18.16
C VAL A 841 21.15 44.57 -18.93
N ASN A 842 22.34 45.18 -18.84
CA ASN A 842 23.54 44.55 -19.37
C ASN A 842 23.96 43.41 -18.43
N MET A 843 23.67 42.17 -18.82
CA MET A 843 23.86 40.99 -17.98
C MET A 843 25.33 40.77 -17.60
N THR A 844 26.29 41.17 -18.44
CA THR A 844 27.71 41.05 -18.09
C THR A 844 28.07 41.93 -16.90
N HIS A 845 27.62 43.19 -16.89
CA HIS A 845 27.80 44.09 -15.76
C HIS A 845 27.10 43.61 -14.49
N VAL A 846 25.96 42.94 -14.62
CA VAL A 846 25.25 42.33 -13.50
C VAL A 846 26.07 41.21 -12.88
N VAL A 847 26.56 40.29 -13.70
CA VAL A 847 27.38 39.16 -13.23
C VAL A 847 28.66 39.68 -12.56
N ASP A 848 29.30 40.70 -13.12
CA ASP A 848 30.47 41.33 -12.52
C ASP A 848 30.16 42.02 -11.19
N ALA A 849 29.02 42.73 -11.09
CA ALA A 849 28.58 43.37 -9.86
C ALA A 849 28.25 42.36 -8.75
N LEU A 850 27.60 41.24 -9.10
CA LEU A 850 27.32 40.15 -8.17
C LEU A 850 28.62 39.50 -7.68
N ALA A 851 29.58 39.28 -8.57
CA ALA A 851 30.90 38.77 -8.22
C ALA A 851 31.64 39.74 -7.27
N ALA A 852 31.59 41.04 -7.56
CA ALA A 852 32.18 42.07 -6.70
C ALA A 852 31.52 42.16 -5.31
N ALA A 853 30.23 41.81 -5.22
CA ALA A 853 29.50 41.69 -3.95
C ALA A 853 29.84 40.42 -3.15
N GLY A 854 30.77 39.59 -3.63
CA GLY A 854 31.19 38.35 -2.97
C GLY A 854 30.28 37.15 -3.24
N LEU A 855 29.35 37.26 -4.19
CA LEU A 855 28.55 36.13 -4.65
C LEU A 855 29.32 35.33 -5.71
N ASN A 856 28.89 34.09 -5.96
CA ASN A 856 29.45 33.22 -6.99
C ASN A 856 28.47 33.08 -8.19
N PRO A 857 28.22 34.16 -8.96
CA PRO A 857 27.16 34.18 -9.97
C PRO A 857 27.37 33.13 -11.07
N ASN A 858 28.61 32.93 -11.52
CA ASN A 858 28.92 31.92 -12.54
C ASN A 858 28.61 30.49 -12.08
N GLY A 859 28.84 30.17 -10.80
CA GLY A 859 28.48 28.87 -10.23
C GLY A 859 26.96 28.69 -10.13
N MET A 860 26.26 29.75 -9.72
CA MET A 860 24.79 29.79 -9.64
C MET A 860 24.14 29.63 -11.03
N ILE A 861 24.67 30.33 -12.04
CA ILE A 861 24.26 30.23 -13.44
C ILE A 861 24.54 28.82 -13.96
N ALA A 862 25.75 28.29 -13.80
CA ALA A 862 26.10 26.94 -14.24
C ALA A 862 25.16 25.88 -13.65
N LEU A 863 24.79 26.01 -12.37
CA LEU A 863 23.90 25.05 -11.71
C LEU A 863 22.43 25.23 -12.12
N SER A 864 22.03 26.44 -12.54
CA SER A 864 20.69 26.72 -13.08
C SER A 864 20.48 26.14 -14.49
N GLN A 865 21.53 26.02 -15.29
CA GLN A 865 21.43 25.51 -16.66
C GLN A 865 21.18 24.00 -16.67
N GLY A 866 19.98 23.62 -17.08
CA GLY A 866 19.53 22.23 -17.06
C GLY A 866 19.26 21.70 -15.65
N TYR A 867 18.92 22.58 -14.70
CA TYR A 867 18.82 22.27 -13.27
C TYR A 867 17.98 21.02 -12.94
N LEU A 868 16.94 20.70 -13.71
CA LEU A 868 16.13 19.48 -13.49
C LEU A 868 16.92 18.20 -13.81
N LEU A 869 17.63 18.20 -14.93
CA LEU A 869 18.51 17.09 -15.31
C LEU A 869 19.64 16.95 -14.31
N THR A 870 20.24 18.09 -13.92
CA THR A 870 21.26 18.12 -12.87
C THR A 870 20.70 17.55 -11.55
N ALA A 871 19.48 17.92 -11.16
CA ALA A 871 18.82 17.40 -9.96
C ALA A 871 18.65 15.87 -10.00
N ILE A 872 18.13 15.34 -11.11
CA ILE A 872 17.92 13.89 -11.29
C ILE A 872 19.25 13.15 -11.25
N VAL A 873 20.26 13.64 -11.98
CA VAL A 873 21.58 13.00 -12.04
C VAL A 873 22.24 12.98 -10.67
N LEU A 874 22.30 14.12 -9.97
CA LEU A 874 22.92 14.21 -8.66
C LEU A 874 22.18 13.35 -7.62
N ALA A 875 20.84 13.41 -7.60
CA ALA A 875 20.05 12.60 -6.68
C ALA A 875 20.16 11.10 -7.00
N SER A 876 20.15 10.70 -8.28
CA SER A 876 20.28 9.29 -8.68
C SER A 876 21.65 8.73 -8.29
N THR A 877 22.71 9.49 -8.55
CA THR A 877 24.06 9.12 -8.10
C THR A 877 24.11 8.98 -6.58
N MET A 878 23.49 9.89 -5.82
CA MET A 878 23.48 9.81 -4.36
C MET A 878 22.66 8.62 -3.83
N VAL A 879 21.52 8.28 -4.45
CA VAL A 879 20.76 7.07 -4.11
C VAL A 879 21.64 5.83 -4.28
N HIS A 880 22.30 5.70 -5.43
CA HIS A 880 23.19 4.56 -5.69
C HIS A 880 24.41 4.55 -4.76
N ILE A 881 24.96 5.70 -4.37
CA ILE A 881 26.02 5.78 -3.35
C ILE A 881 25.51 5.29 -1.98
N ILE A 882 24.31 5.73 -1.56
CA ILE A 882 23.70 5.30 -0.29
C ILE A 882 23.48 3.78 -0.29
N GLU A 883 23.05 3.23 -1.43
CA GLU A 883 22.84 1.79 -1.60
C GLU A 883 24.12 0.98 -1.88
N ARG A 884 25.28 1.64 -1.92
CA ARG A 884 26.60 1.05 -2.26
C ARG A 884 26.63 0.40 -3.65
N ASP A 885 25.84 0.92 -4.58
CA ASP A 885 25.82 0.51 -5.98
C ASP A 885 26.70 1.45 -6.83
N PHE A 886 28.02 1.31 -6.67
CA PHE A 886 28.97 2.23 -7.29
C PHE A 886 29.03 2.12 -8.82
N ILE A 887 28.62 0.98 -9.41
CA ILE A 887 28.54 0.80 -10.87
C ILE A 887 27.48 1.74 -11.44
N PHE A 888 26.25 1.69 -10.91
CA PHE A 888 25.19 2.57 -11.40
C PHE A 888 25.44 4.02 -11.03
N ALA A 889 26.04 4.31 -9.86
CA ALA A 889 26.48 5.66 -9.51
C ALA A 889 27.49 6.23 -10.54
N SER A 890 28.45 5.40 -10.96
CA SER A 890 29.45 5.74 -11.99
C SER A 890 28.80 5.98 -13.37
N LEU A 891 27.84 5.13 -13.76
CA LEU A 891 27.07 5.32 -15.00
C LEU A 891 26.32 6.66 -15.04
N TRP A 892 25.70 7.06 -13.92
CA TRP A 892 25.04 8.37 -13.83
C TRP A 892 26.02 9.54 -13.94
N MET A 893 27.24 9.42 -13.41
CA MET A 893 28.30 10.42 -13.61
C MET A 893 28.83 10.44 -15.05
N LEU A 894 28.88 9.31 -15.76
CA LEU A 894 29.17 9.29 -17.20
C LEU A 894 28.07 9.99 -18.00
N ILE A 895 26.80 9.77 -17.66
CA ILE A 895 25.68 10.51 -18.26
C ILE A 895 25.83 12.01 -17.98
N ALA A 896 26.15 12.41 -16.76
CA ALA A 896 26.42 13.81 -16.39
C ALA A 896 27.54 14.42 -17.25
N SER A 897 28.62 13.65 -17.45
CA SER A 897 29.77 14.05 -18.27
C SER A 897 29.35 14.30 -19.73
N ILE A 898 28.57 13.40 -20.33
CA ILE A 898 28.06 13.56 -21.71
C ILE A 898 27.10 14.75 -21.80
N LEU A 899 26.17 14.89 -20.86
CA LEU A 899 25.21 16.01 -20.85
C LEU A 899 25.94 17.36 -20.70
N SER A 900 26.96 17.42 -19.85
CA SER A 900 27.80 18.63 -19.72
C SER A 900 28.62 18.88 -20.97
N GLY A 901 29.25 17.84 -21.53
CA GLY A 901 30.06 17.96 -22.75
C GLY A 901 29.25 18.33 -23.99
N THR A 902 27.95 18.05 -24.02
CA THR A 902 27.04 18.47 -25.09
C THR A 902 26.40 19.84 -24.85
N GLY A 903 26.62 20.43 -23.67
CA GLY A 903 26.03 21.68 -23.22
C GLY A 903 24.56 21.62 -22.81
N VAL A 904 24.01 20.41 -22.64
CA VAL A 904 22.64 20.22 -22.15
C VAL A 904 22.50 20.63 -20.68
N ILE A 905 23.57 20.48 -19.90
CA ILE A 905 23.69 21.00 -18.53
C ILE A 905 24.97 21.85 -18.40
N HIS A 906 24.97 22.82 -17.49
CA HIS A 906 26.14 23.65 -17.11
C HIS A 906 26.76 24.56 -18.17
N ALA A 907 26.29 24.54 -19.43
CA ALA A 907 26.79 25.43 -20.47
C ALA A 907 25.96 26.72 -20.57
N PHE A 908 26.63 27.86 -20.51
CA PHE A 908 26.01 29.17 -20.67
C PHE A 908 26.99 30.17 -21.29
N GLU A 909 26.44 31.10 -22.06
CA GLU A 909 27.11 32.32 -22.47
C GLU A 909 26.40 33.52 -21.83
N VAL A 910 27.19 34.48 -21.36
CA VAL A 910 26.68 35.75 -20.82
C VAL A 910 26.92 36.81 -21.88
N ASP A 911 25.85 37.31 -22.47
CA ASP A 911 25.89 38.41 -23.42
C ASP A 911 25.26 39.67 -22.81
N ALA A 912 25.32 40.80 -23.51
CA ALA A 912 24.74 42.04 -23.01
C ALA A 912 23.20 41.99 -22.92
N ALA A 913 22.55 41.04 -23.59
CA ALA A 913 21.10 40.90 -23.65
C ALA A 913 20.55 39.91 -22.59
N GLY A 914 21.39 39.03 -22.05
CA GLY A 914 20.99 38.00 -21.09
C GLY A 914 21.96 36.83 -20.99
N ILE A 915 21.43 35.70 -20.53
CA ILE A 915 22.15 34.43 -20.47
C ILE A 915 21.54 33.50 -21.48
N THR A 916 22.36 33.01 -22.41
CA THR A 916 21.93 32.09 -23.45
C THR A 916 22.50 30.69 -23.20
N PRO A 917 21.69 29.63 -23.35
CA PRO A 917 22.21 28.26 -23.31
C PRO A 917 23.08 28.01 -24.54
N ALA A 918 24.21 27.34 -24.34
CA ALA A 918 25.14 27.03 -25.42
C ALA A 918 25.15 25.52 -25.67
N PHE A 919 24.76 25.09 -26.87
CA PHE A 919 24.74 23.68 -27.29
C PHE A 919 25.86 23.40 -28.28
N GLY A 920 26.49 22.22 -28.17
CA GLY A 920 27.58 21.82 -29.06
C GLY A 920 28.47 20.79 -28.40
N ILE A 921 29.59 20.43 -29.02
CA ILE A 921 30.60 19.60 -28.37
C ILE A 921 31.57 20.55 -27.67
N PHE A 922 31.51 20.56 -26.34
CA PHE A 922 32.23 21.48 -25.44
C PHE A 922 31.99 22.95 -25.78
N PRO A 923 30.72 23.40 -25.75
CA PRO A 923 30.36 24.73 -26.22
C PRO A 923 30.97 25.86 -25.38
N THR A 924 31.27 25.60 -24.10
CA THR A 924 31.86 26.61 -23.19
C THR A 924 32.97 26.01 -22.32
N PRO A 925 33.92 26.83 -21.80
CA PRO A 925 34.95 26.35 -20.88
C PRO A 925 34.38 25.69 -19.62
N TRP A 926 33.26 26.22 -19.09
CA TRP A 926 32.53 25.66 -17.96
C TRP A 926 32.01 24.25 -18.26
N SER A 927 31.35 24.08 -19.41
CA SER A 927 30.82 22.79 -19.86
C SER A 927 31.91 21.71 -19.97
N PHE A 928 33.11 22.10 -20.41
CA PHE A 928 34.27 21.22 -20.50
C PHE A 928 34.84 20.85 -19.12
N GLN A 929 34.96 21.83 -18.21
CA GLN A 929 35.44 21.58 -16.84
C GLN A 929 34.51 20.60 -16.10
N PHE A 930 33.19 20.82 -16.14
CA PHE A 930 32.22 19.90 -15.55
C PHE A 930 32.25 18.53 -16.21
N CYS A 931 32.39 18.46 -17.54
CA CYS A 931 32.55 17.20 -18.25
C CYS A 931 33.74 16.38 -17.72
N LEU A 932 34.91 17.02 -17.55
CA LEU A 932 36.11 16.37 -17.01
C LEU A 932 35.93 15.95 -15.55
N VAL A 933 35.32 16.79 -14.73
CA VAL A 933 35.07 16.48 -13.31
C VAL A 933 34.14 15.28 -13.17
N TYR A 934 33.02 15.25 -13.91
CA TYR A 934 32.11 14.11 -13.88
C TYR A 934 32.74 12.83 -14.41
N LEU A 935 33.60 12.92 -15.43
CA LEU A 935 34.38 11.78 -15.91
C LEU A 935 35.35 11.25 -14.83
N GLY A 936 36.04 12.15 -14.13
CA GLY A 936 36.91 11.82 -13.00
C GLY A 936 36.15 11.19 -11.83
N LEU A 937 34.97 11.71 -11.49
CA LEU A 937 34.09 11.15 -10.47
C LEU A 937 33.57 9.77 -10.85
N ALA A 938 33.22 9.55 -12.12
CA ALA A 938 32.84 8.23 -12.62
C ALA A 938 33.97 7.21 -12.45
N ALA A 939 35.21 7.60 -12.78
CA ALA A 939 36.39 6.77 -12.58
C ALA A 939 36.67 6.50 -11.09
N LEU A 940 36.51 7.51 -10.22
CA LEU A 940 36.69 7.37 -8.78
C LEU A 940 35.68 6.40 -8.16
N LEU A 941 34.39 6.51 -8.52
CA LEU A 941 33.34 5.58 -8.09
C LEU A 941 33.63 4.15 -8.57
N TRP A 942 34.21 4.01 -9.76
CA TRP A 942 34.67 2.73 -10.26
C TRP A 942 35.84 2.14 -9.44
N VAL A 943 36.75 2.97 -8.93
CA VAL A 943 37.81 2.53 -8.01
C VAL A 943 37.22 2.08 -6.67
N PHE A 944 36.23 2.79 -6.13
CA PHE A 944 35.52 2.35 -4.91
C PHE A 944 34.85 0.99 -5.07
N GLN A 945 34.31 0.70 -6.26
CA GLN A 945 33.75 -0.63 -6.57
C GLN A 945 34.78 -1.76 -6.42
N LEU A 946 36.05 -1.52 -6.78
CA LEU A 946 37.11 -2.53 -6.69
C LEU A 946 37.55 -2.84 -5.25
N GLY A 947 37.22 -1.97 -4.30
CA GLY A 947 37.56 -2.11 -2.88
C GLY A 947 36.49 -2.77 -2.01
N GLU A 948 35.31 -3.09 -2.55
CA GLU A 948 34.27 -3.80 -1.80
C GLU A 948 34.40 -5.33 -1.91
N GLU A 949 34.31 -6.03 -0.77
CA GLU A 949 34.40 -7.50 -0.72
C GLU A 949 33.07 -8.21 -1.10
N GLU A 950 31.92 -7.54 -0.95
CA GLU A 950 30.60 -8.03 -1.34
C GLU A 950 30.01 -7.18 -2.48
N HIS A 951 29.94 -7.71 -3.70
CA HIS A 951 29.39 -6.99 -4.84
C HIS A 951 27.89 -7.25 -5.01
N LYS A 952 27.05 -6.22 -4.85
CA LYS A 952 25.61 -6.28 -5.15
C LYS A 952 25.33 -6.53 -6.64
N TYR A 953 26.15 -5.97 -7.53
CA TYR A 953 26.07 -6.15 -9.00
C TYR A 953 27.47 -6.25 -9.62
N THR A 954 27.61 -7.03 -10.70
CA THR A 954 28.85 -7.07 -11.51
C THR A 954 28.65 -6.38 -12.87
N LEU A 955 29.75 -6.06 -13.56
CA LEU A 955 29.70 -5.45 -14.90
C LEU A 955 28.88 -6.27 -15.91
N GLY A 956 28.92 -7.60 -15.79
CA GLY A 956 28.09 -8.50 -16.59
C GLY A 956 26.59 -8.32 -16.32
N HIS A 957 26.20 -8.06 -15.06
CA HIS A 957 24.82 -7.77 -14.70
C HIS A 957 24.36 -6.43 -15.27
N ALA A 958 25.18 -5.38 -15.23
CA ALA A 958 24.84 -4.09 -15.82
C ALA A 958 24.63 -4.18 -17.34
N ILE A 959 25.50 -4.90 -18.06
CA ILE A 959 25.39 -5.11 -19.51
C ILE A 959 24.16 -5.97 -19.86
N ALA A 960 23.90 -7.04 -19.08
CA ALA A 960 22.72 -7.88 -19.23
C ALA A 960 21.43 -7.09 -18.95
N TRP A 961 21.44 -6.21 -17.95
CA TRP A 961 20.34 -5.33 -17.58
C TRP A 961 20.01 -4.32 -18.69
N VAL A 962 21.02 -3.69 -19.30
CA VAL A 962 20.82 -2.76 -20.44
C VAL A 962 20.24 -3.51 -21.64
N LYS A 963 20.79 -4.69 -21.98
CA LYS A 963 20.30 -5.51 -23.10
C LYS A 963 18.88 -6.04 -22.88
N ALA A 964 18.56 -6.50 -21.68
CA ALA A 964 17.23 -7.01 -21.33
C ALA A 964 16.17 -5.90 -21.35
N ARG A 965 16.54 -4.66 -21.02
CA ARG A 965 15.61 -3.52 -20.97
C ARG A 965 15.48 -2.77 -22.31
N TRP A 966 16.43 -2.91 -23.23
CA TRP A 966 16.37 -2.35 -24.60
C TRP A 966 15.70 -3.31 -25.62
N GLY A 967 15.59 -4.61 -25.31
CA GLY A 967 14.97 -5.61 -26.18
C GLY A 967 13.45 -5.44 -26.34
N LYS A 968 12.98 -5.43 -27.61
CA LYS A 968 11.59 -5.21 -28.06
C LYS A 968 10.50 -5.80 -27.16
N ASN A 969 9.49 -4.97 -26.90
CA ASN A 969 8.12 -5.31 -26.52
C ASN A 969 7.65 -6.66 -27.11
N LYS A 970 7.69 -7.70 -26.30
CA LYS A 970 6.55 -8.63 -26.21
C LYS A 970 5.97 -8.44 -24.82
N GLN A 971 4.91 -7.63 -24.73
CA GLN A 971 3.91 -7.93 -23.72
C GLN A 971 3.49 -9.39 -23.91
N PRO A 972 3.50 -10.25 -22.89
CA PRO A 972 2.68 -11.44 -22.95
C PRO A 972 1.22 -10.94 -22.92
N ARG A 973 0.60 -10.88 -24.11
CA ARG A 973 -0.86 -10.93 -24.22
C ARG A 973 -1.31 -12.15 -23.42
N ARG A 974 -2.12 -11.92 -22.38
CA ARG A 974 -2.91 -12.93 -21.65
C ARG A 974 -2.23 -14.31 -21.58
N ARG A 975 -1.38 -14.51 -20.59
CA ARG A 975 -1.35 -15.79 -19.88
C ARG A 975 -1.67 -15.49 -18.43
N LEU A 976 -2.63 -16.24 -17.92
CA LEU A 976 -2.87 -16.42 -16.50
C LEU A 976 -1.53 -16.53 -15.78
N TYR A 977 -1.36 -15.81 -14.67
CA TYR A 977 -0.29 -16.11 -13.73
C TYR A 977 -0.61 -17.46 -13.07
N THR A 978 -0.32 -18.55 -13.77
CA THR A 978 0.13 -19.78 -13.14
C THR A 978 1.52 -19.51 -12.58
N GLN A 979 1.70 -19.72 -11.28
CA GLN A 979 3.01 -19.78 -10.63
C GLN A 979 3.84 -20.88 -11.30
N GLU A 980 4.73 -20.52 -12.23
CA GLU A 980 5.88 -21.34 -12.62
C GLU A 980 7.03 -20.41 -13.03
N SER A 981 7.79 -19.91 -12.04
CA SER A 981 9.24 -19.63 -12.20
C SER A 981 9.89 -19.33 -10.85
N ALA A 982 9.88 -20.33 -9.97
CA ALA A 982 10.94 -20.57 -8.98
C ALA A 982 11.08 -22.10 -8.84
N HIS A 983 11.47 -22.73 -9.94
CA HIS A 983 12.13 -24.04 -9.93
C HIS A 983 13.55 -23.79 -10.44
N GLY A 984 14.45 -23.46 -9.51
CA GLY A 984 15.84 -23.84 -9.69
C GLY A 984 15.89 -25.36 -9.64
N SER A 985 16.21 -25.96 -10.77
CA SER A 985 16.16 -27.41 -10.98
C SER A 985 17.16 -28.15 -10.07
N VAL A 986 16.63 -29.00 -9.19
CA VAL A 986 17.33 -30.19 -8.67
C VAL A 986 17.33 -31.34 -9.72
N LEU A 987 16.92 -31.04 -10.96
CA LEU A 987 16.73 -32.02 -12.02
C LEU A 987 17.79 -31.99 -13.14
N ASP A 988 18.99 -31.44 -12.89
CA ASP A 988 20.07 -31.45 -13.88
C ASP A 988 21.45 -31.92 -13.35
N LEU A 989 21.60 -32.29 -12.07
CA LEU A 989 22.87 -32.83 -11.56
C LEU A 989 23.08 -34.32 -11.91
N THR A 990 22.01 -35.11 -11.96
CA THR A 990 22.06 -36.51 -12.41
C THR A 990 22.28 -36.65 -13.92
N HIS A 991 21.89 -35.64 -14.70
CA HIS A 991 22.14 -35.58 -16.13
C HIS A 991 23.57 -35.10 -16.45
N LEU A 992 24.16 -34.23 -15.61
CA LEU A 992 25.57 -33.85 -15.68
C LEU A 992 26.52 -34.97 -15.21
N LEU A 993 26.19 -35.68 -14.14
CA LEU A 993 26.99 -36.82 -13.65
C LEU A 993 26.98 -37.98 -14.65
N ARG A 994 25.83 -38.29 -15.29
CA ARG A 994 25.77 -39.26 -16.39
C ARG A 994 26.60 -38.86 -17.60
N LYS A 995 26.71 -37.56 -17.91
CA LYS A 995 27.53 -37.08 -19.03
C LYS A 995 29.03 -37.23 -18.78
N VAL A 996 29.47 -37.05 -17.53
CA VAL A 996 30.88 -37.22 -17.16
C VAL A 996 31.29 -38.70 -17.20
N ASP A 997 30.42 -39.62 -16.75
CA ASP A 997 30.67 -41.07 -16.85
C ASP A 997 30.68 -41.56 -18.31
N THR A 998 29.77 -41.06 -19.18
CA THR A 998 29.76 -41.43 -20.61
C THR A 998 30.93 -40.87 -21.43
N MET A 999 31.59 -39.82 -20.94
CA MET A 999 32.81 -39.27 -21.56
C MET A 999 34.07 -40.04 -21.16
N ALA A 1000 34.07 -40.73 -20.01
CA ALA A 1000 35.16 -41.61 -19.59
C ALA A 1000 35.16 -42.96 -20.32
N GLU A 1001 33.99 -43.45 -20.75
CA GLU A 1001 33.85 -44.74 -21.46
C GLU A 1001 34.20 -44.71 -22.97
N ASN A 1002 34.33 -43.52 -23.58
CA ASN A 1002 34.51 -43.38 -25.04
C ASN A 1002 35.86 -42.76 -25.48
N ALA A 1003 36.86 -42.71 -24.60
CA ALA A 1003 38.19 -42.25 -24.97
C ALA A 1003 38.98 -43.36 -25.70
N PRO A 1004 39.48 -43.15 -26.92
CA PRO A 1004 40.27 -44.15 -27.64
C PRO A 1004 41.60 -44.45 -26.91
N ASP A 1005 41.97 -45.73 -26.87
CA ASP A 1005 43.13 -46.29 -26.16
C ASP A 1005 44.43 -45.49 -26.43
N GLY A 1006 44.91 -44.77 -25.42
CA GLY A 1006 46.21 -44.09 -25.51
C GLY A 1006 46.52 -42.95 -24.53
N PHE A 1007 45.67 -42.62 -23.54
CA PHE A 1007 45.98 -41.56 -22.57
C PHE A 1007 45.89 -42.03 -21.12
N SER A 1008 47.04 -42.14 -20.46
CA SER A 1008 47.13 -42.32 -19.00
C SER A 1008 46.97 -40.97 -18.29
N THR A 1009 46.01 -40.85 -17.37
CA THR A 1009 45.93 -39.69 -16.46
C THR A 1009 45.90 -40.17 -15.01
N ARG A 1010 47.10 -40.25 -14.42
CA ARG A 1010 47.35 -40.55 -13.00
C ARG A 1010 47.47 -39.27 -12.15
N GLU A 1011 46.97 -38.13 -12.62
CA GLU A 1011 47.23 -36.80 -12.00
C GLU A 1011 46.02 -35.85 -11.94
N THR A 1012 44.79 -36.34 -11.76
CA THR A 1012 43.62 -35.44 -11.57
C THR A 1012 42.59 -35.95 -10.54
N THR A 1013 43.06 -36.60 -9.47
CA THR A 1013 42.20 -37.14 -8.39
C THR A 1013 42.32 -36.50 -6.99
N PRO A 1014 43.20 -35.52 -6.68
CA PRO A 1014 43.18 -34.86 -5.35
C PRO A 1014 42.23 -33.65 -5.22
N LEU A 1015 41.94 -32.94 -6.31
CA LEU A 1015 41.19 -31.66 -6.29
C LEU A 1015 39.67 -31.83 -6.18
N LEU A 1016 39.11 -32.96 -6.64
CA LEU A 1016 37.67 -33.24 -6.56
C LEU A 1016 37.25 -33.80 -5.18
N ARG A 1017 38.19 -34.38 -4.41
CA ARG A 1017 37.91 -34.84 -3.03
C ARG A 1017 37.99 -33.72 -1.99
N THR A 1018 38.72 -32.64 -2.26
CA THR A 1018 38.80 -31.47 -1.35
C THR A 1018 37.57 -30.57 -1.44
N MET A 1019 36.85 -30.60 -2.56
CA MET A 1019 35.57 -29.90 -2.71
C MET A 1019 34.38 -30.60 -2.04
N SER A 1020 34.44 -31.92 -1.81
CA SER A 1020 33.36 -32.62 -1.08
C SER A 1020 33.47 -32.48 0.44
N THR A 1021 34.68 -32.32 0.99
CA THR A 1021 34.89 -32.13 2.44
C THR A 1021 34.73 -30.68 2.92
N SER A 1022 34.75 -29.70 2.02
CA SER A 1022 34.49 -28.29 2.38
C SER A 1022 33.00 -27.92 2.34
N ALA A 1023 32.15 -28.75 1.73
CA ALA A 1023 30.69 -28.57 1.73
C ALA A 1023 30.00 -29.13 3.01
N GLU A 1024 30.67 -30.02 3.75
CA GLU A 1024 30.15 -30.58 5.01
C GLU A 1024 30.46 -29.72 6.24
N ASN A 1025 31.44 -28.80 6.20
CA ASN A 1025 31.80 -27.93 7.33
C ASN A 1025 31.24 -26.49 7.24
N ALA A 1026 30.42 -26.18 6.23
CA ALA A 1026 29.68 -24.92 6.13
C ALA A 1026 28.21 -25.08 6.62
N PHE A 1027 27.93 -26.16 7.34
CA PHE A 1027 26.62 -26.55 7.85
C PHE A 1027 26.60 -26.85 9.36
N ASP A 1028 27.57 -26.33 10.12
CA ASP A 1028 27.56 -26.26 11.60
C ASP A 1028 27.49 -24.80 12.09
#